data_AF-A0A3B8V3V3-F1
#
_entry.id   AF-A0A3B8V3V3-F1
#
_cell.length_a   1.000
_cell.length_b   1.000
_cell.length_c   1.000
_cell.angle_alpha   90.00
_cell.angle_beta   90.00
_cell.angle_gamma   90.00
#
_symmetry.space_group_name_H-M   'P 1'
#
loop_
_entity.id
_entity.type
_entity.pdbx_description
1 polymer ?
#
loop_
_entity_poly.entity_id
_entity_poly.type
_entity_poly.pdbx_seq_one_letter_code
_entity_poly.pdbx_strand_id
1 'polypeptide(L)'
;MVLALLDAGIPARSPRVAAAIDWMSATPADGTYAIAARLMVWCRLPDFERERRHECTRLLERFSAEGGGWDYGPSPRLGFIDQSLTQFGLQAITEAVRRGVSIPNALFDRVRARFLATQNPDGGWGYRRRGDPSRGSMTAAGVASLALIEDHVRSNRKDRRKSLDAMKMAMTWLETRFDAEANPGCPRWHLYWIHALERAARVTGLRRLGTRDWFEESAAMIRRRLFLVEPRNPPRIRGDPRIDRIAFALLVLRRGLEPVAFACLDVGGGPPIDDLLGDACDLVSEHLERSTGWMRVGLDDPPRSWRRFPVLVVRSPSDAGWLDAPASTLASRLSAYVAHGGIVIALPDATGPGTRTFPQRAIAAIVPTAGHVELDSIRRTDPVRVRAGRWRIDAHQIGSNLRRWCIAARIPLRPGDLAERIDAEIAAMLASICLERSEGRLPSRTQTASVRFDAPASEQSIRRIDWPGAGLVEPMLLPAWHAFDHHARPGRARPSGDESNSRCRRLVWLSGVDDADPAGLGDPASVFDPEREFLVAEALSPAFQATFTAWIRDHGWRVGLPPAGAPSSCTGLHDDERCIGVLIDDRPARRLLGIRTPPDFTFDDLDALHRSIEAASVIDRSTMSLDTDDESSRSIDEPGSPE
;
A
#
# COMPACT_ATOMS: atom_id res chain seq x y z
N MET A 1 -0.42 -14.03 -23.03
CA MET A 1 0.85 -13.30 -22.81
C MET A 1 0.71 -11.82 -23.18
N VAL A 2 0.36 -11.46 -24.42
CA VAL A 2 0.20 -10.05 -24.85
C VAL A 2 -0.65 -9.24 -23.87
N LEU A 3 -1.84 -9.74 -23.49
CA LEU A 3 -2.70 -9.09 -22.48
C LEU A 3 -1.96 -8.78 -21.18
N ALA A 4 -1.17 -9.74 -20.66
CA ALA A 4 -0.44 -9.58 -19.41
C ALA A 4 0.69 -8.54 -19.52
N LEU A 5 1.35 -8.45 -20.67
CA LEU A 5 2.40 -7.46 -20.92
C LEU A 5 1.81 -6.05 -21.03
N LEU A 6 0.68 -5.89 -21.74
CA LEU A 6 -0.04 -4.61 -21.83
C LEU A 6 -0.53 -4.17 -20.44
N ASP A 7 -1.14 -5.07 -19.68
CA ASP A 7 -1.59 -4.79 -18.30
C ASP A 7 -0.42 -4.50 -17.34
N ALA A 8 0.79 -4.99 -17.63
CA ALA A 8 2.01 -4.66 -16.89
C ALA A 8 2.65 -3.32 -17.32
N GLY A 9 2.00 -2.58 -18.23
CA GLY A 9 2.49 -1.27 -18.71
C GLY A 9 3.56 -1.35 -19.78
N ILE A 10 3.83 -2.53 -20.36
CA ILE A 10 4.75 -2.63 -21.50
C ILE A 10 4.10 -1.97 -22.73
N PRO A 11 4.75 -0.96 -23.36
CA PRO A 11 4.16 -0.24 -24.47
C PRO A 11 3.83 -1.16 -25.65
N ALA A 12 2.66 -0.96 -26.27
CA ALA A 12 2.22 -1.74 -27.43
C ALA A 12 3.22 -1.69 -28.61
N ARG A 13 3.91 -0.56 -28.77
CA ARG A 13 4.96 -0.35 -29.78
C ARG A 13 6.30 -1.03 -29.49
N SER A 14 6.45 -1.70 -28.34
CA SER A 14 7.67 -2.44 -28.03
C SER A 14 7.86 -3.55 -29.07
N PRO A 15 9.06 -3.76 -29.66
CA PRO A 15 9.23 -4.62 -30.84
C PRO A 15 8.58 -6.01 -30.73
N ARG A 16 8.71 -6.67 -29.58
CA ARG A 16 8.11 -8.00 -29.34
C ARG A 16 6.60 -7.97 -29.15
N VAL A 17 6.05 -6.91 -28.56
CA VAL A 17 4.61 -6.76 -28.35
C VAL A 17 3.92 -6.37 -29.65
N ALA A 18 4.52 -5.43 -30.39
CA ALA A 18 4.06 -5.01 -31.72
C ALA A 18 4.01 -6.21 -32.67
N ALA A 19 5.10 -6.99 -32.78
CA ALA A 19 5.11 -8.19 -33.62
C ALA A 19 4.04 -9.22 -33.23
N ALA A 20 3.76 -9.37 -31.94
CA ALA A 20 2.71 -10.27 -31.47
C ALA A 20 1.30 -9.73 -31.80
N ILE A 21 1.10 -8.41 -31.71
CA ILE A 21 -0.13 -7.74 -32.12
C ILE A 21 -0.35 -7.90 -33.63
N ASP A 22 0.67 -7.66 -34.45
CA ASP A 22 0.60 -7.81 -35.92
C ASP A 22 0.24 -9.25 -36.31
N TRP A 23 0.89 -10.23 -35.66
CA TRP A 23 0.56 -11.64 -35.85
C TRP A 23 -0.87 -11.95 -35.45
N MET A 24 -1.36 -11.40 -34.33
CA MET A 24 -2.75 -11.57 -33.90
C MET A 24 -3.71 -10.95 -34.92
N SER A 25 -3.43 -9.76 -35.45
CA SER A 25 -4.27 -9.10 -36.46
C SER A 25 -4.39 -9.93 -37.75
N ALA A 26 -3.31 -10.61 -38.16
CA ALA A 26 -3.29 -11.43 -39.38
C ALA A 26 -3.78 -12.87 -39.19
N THR A 27 -3.70 -13.41 -37.96
CA THR A 27 -3.98 -14.84 -37.72
C THR A 27 -5.33 -15.02 -37.03
N PRO A 28 -6.27 -15.82 -37.57
CA PRO A 28 -7.54 -16.09 -36.90
C PRO A 28 -7.30 -16.89 -35.62
N ALA A 29 -8.05 -16.56 -34.57
CA ALA A 29 -8.08 -17.36 -33.35
C ALA A 29 -9.35 -18.20 -33.30
N ASP A 30 -9.26 -19.44 -32.82
CA ASP A 30 -10.40 -20.30 -32.59
C ASP A 30 -10.51 -20.69 -31.11
N GLY A 31 -11.74 -20.94 -30.66
CA GLY A 31 -12.08 -21.23 -29.27
C GLY A 31 -12.42 -19.98 -28.46
N THR A 32 -13.39 -20.14 -27.56
CA THR A 32 -13.92 -19.05 -26.73
C THR A 32 -12.84 -18.35 -25.89
N TYR A 33 -11.88 -19.10 -25.32
CA TYR A 33 -10.76 -18.48 -24.58
C TYR A 33 -9.90 -17.56 -25.46
N ALA A 34 -9.57 -18.01 -26.67
CA ALA A 34 -8.69 -17.26 -27.55
C ALA A 34 -9.38 -15.98 -28.06
N ILE A 35 -10.67 -16.08 -28.40
CA ILE A 35 -11.51 -14.95 -28.80
C ILE A 35 -11.66 -13.96 -27.64
N ALA A 36 -12.02 -14.43 -26.44
CA ALA A 36 -12.16 -13.58 -25.27
C ALA A 36 -10.84 -12.88 -24.90
N ALA A 37 -9.72 -13.60 -24.91
CA ALA A 37 -8.40 -13.03 -24.64
C ALA A 37 -7.98 -11.99 -25.70
N ARG A 38 -8.28 -12.23 -26.98
CA ARG A 38 -8.04 -11.26 -28.06
C ARG A 38 -8.89 -10.01 -27.91
N LEU A 39 -10.18 -10.17 -27.62
CA LEU A 39 -11.06 -9.05 -27.36
C LEU A 39 -10.51 -8.17 -26.22
N MET A 40 -10.07 -8.78 -25.11
CA MET A 40 -9.43 -8.04 -24.01
C MET A 40 -8.16 -7.30 -24.47
N VAL A 41 -7.32 -7.90 -25.32
CA VAL A 41 -6.14 -7.22 -25.91
C VAL A 41 -6.58 -6.02 -26.76
N TRP A 42 -7.55 -6.19 -27.66
CA TRP A 42 -8.04 -5.09 -28.48
C TRP A 42 -8.68 -3.99 -27.64
N CYS A 43 -9.26 -4.32 -26.48
CA CYS A 43 -9.74 -3.36 -25.48
C CYS A 43 -8.63 -2.60 -24.75
N ARG A 44 -7.35 -2.96 -24.91
CA ARG A 44 -6.22 -2.17 -24.38
C ARG A 44 -5.63 -1.20 -25.41
N LEU A 45 -5.94 -1.38 -26.69
CA LEU A 45 -5.32 -0.64 -27.78
C LEU A 45 -6.30 0.38 -28.38
N PRO A 46 -6.07 1.70 -28.30
CA PRO A 46 -7.08 2.70 -28.71
C PRO A 46 -7.53 2.54 -30.17
N ASP A 47 -6.59 2.32 -31.09
CA ASP A 47 -6.81 2.40 -32.55
C ASP A 47 -7.45 1.13 -33.17
N PHE A 48 -7.79 0.13 -32.37
CA PHE A 48 -8.26 -1.20 -32.85
C PHE A 48 -9.77 -1.39 -32.70
N GLU A 49 -10.57 -0.40 -33.10
CA GLU A 49 -12.04 -0.47 -32.97
C GLU A 49 -12.65 -1.58 -33.82
N ARG A 50 -12.15 -1.76 -35.05
CA ARG A 50 -12.66 -2.78 -35.96
C ARG A 50 -12.44 -4.19 -35.40
N GLU A 51 -11.23 -4.46 -34.91
CA GLU A 51 -10.84 -5.74 -34.32
C GLU A 51 -11.61 -6.01 -33.03
N ARG A 52 -11.80 -4.99 -32.18
CA ARG A 52 -12.67 -5.08 -30.99
C ARG A 52 -14.08 -5.52 -31.37
N ARG A 53 -14.73 -4.80 -32.29
CA ARG A 53 -16.11 -5.10 -32.69
C ARG A 53 -16.21 -6.49 -33.31
N HIS A 54 -15.26 -6.85 -34.16
CA HIS A 54 -15.21 -8.16 -34.80
C HIS A 54 -15.09 -9.30 -33.77
N GLU A 55 -14.12 -9.27 -32.86
CA GLU A 55 -13.98 -10.32 -31.84
C GLU A 55 -15.15 -10.34 -30.85
N CYS A 56 -15.74 -9.18 -30.56
CA CYS A 56 -16.95 -9.10 -29.75
C CYS A 56 -18.12 -9.82 -30.42
N THR A 57 -18.38 -9.56 -31.70
CA THR A 57 -19.41 -10.27 -32.47
C THR A 57 -19.17 -11.79 -32.44
N ARG A 58 -17.93 -12.23 -32.71
CA ARG A 58 -17.58 -13.67 -32.68
C ARG A 58 -17.81 -14.30 -31.31
N LEU A 59 -17.56 -13.56 -30.23
CA LEU A 59 -17.82 -14.04 -28.88
C LEU A 59 -19.32 -14.14 -28.60
N LEU A 60 -20.11 -13.16 -29.06
CA LEU A 60 -21.58 -13.17 -28.94
C LEU A 60 -22.23 -14.31 -29.72
N GLU A 61 -21.73 -14.63 -30.92
CA GLU A 61 -22.21 -15.77 -31.73
C GLU A 61 -22.06 -17.12 -31.02
N ARG A 62 -21.09 -17.22 -30.09
CA ARG A 62 -20.84 -18.42 -29.29
C ARG A 62 -21.58 -18.44 -27.95
N PHE A 63 -22.35 -17.39 -27.64
CA PHE A 63 -23.08 -17.30 -26.38
C PHE A 63 -24.31 -18.22 -26.40
N SER A 64 -24.43 -19.10 -25.42
CA SER A 64 -25.65 -19.85 -25.18
C SER A 64 -26.67 -18.99 -24.46
N ALA A 65 -27.69 -18.55 -25.20
CA ALA A 65 -28.78 -17.80 -24.61
C ALA A 65 -29.51 -18.64 -23.55
N GLU A 66 -29.82 -19.90 -23.85
CA GLU A 66 -30.49 -20.81 -22.91
C GLU A 66 -29.59 -21.21 -21.73
N GLY A 67 -28.31 -21.50 -21.98
CA GLY A 67 -27.36 -21.89 -20.93
C GLY A 67 -26.80 -20.74 -20.09
N GLY A 68 -26.99 -19.50 -20.52
CA GLY A 68 -26.49 -18.29 -19.86
C GLY A 68 -24.96 -18.23 -19.77
N GLY A 69 -24.26 -18.64 -20.82
CA GLY A 69 -22.80 -18.70 -20.81
C GLY A 69 -22.18 -19.25 -22.09
N TRP A 70 -20.92 -19.65 -22.02
CA TRP A 70 -20.16 -20.17 -23.16
C TRP A 70 -19.65 -21.59 -22.93
N ASP A 71 -19.45 -22.33 -24.03
CA ASP A 71 -18.69 -23.58 -24.09
C ASP A 71 -17.42 -23.43 -24.94
N TYR A 72 -16.67 -24.53 -25.07
CA TYR A 72 -15.43 -24.57 -25.84
C TYR A 72 -15.66 -24.54 -27.36
N GLY A 73 -16.85 -24.92 -27.81
CA GLY A 73 -17.15 -25.10 -29.22
C GLY A 73 -17.49 -23.79 -29.95
N PRO A 74 -17.59 -23.83 -31.27
CA PRO A 74 -18.17 -22.73 -32.05
C PRO A 74 -19.70 -22.69 -31.94
N SER A 75 -20.33 -23.83 -31.61
CA SER A 75 -21.77 -23.95 -31.40
C SER A 75 -22.04 -24.41 -29.97
N PRO A 76 -22.68 -23.56 -29.14
CA PRO A 76 -22.79 -23.85 -27.72
C PRO A 76 -23.71 -25.04 -27.43
N ARG A 77 -23.21 -26.02 -26.69
CA ARG A 77 -23.98 -27.16 -26.19
C ARG A 77 -24.32 -26.96 -24.72
N LEU A 78 -25.60 -27.05 -24.36
CA LEU A 78 -26.10 -26.74 -23.01
C LEU A 78 -25.34 -27.47 -21.88
N GLY A 79 -25.08 -28.78 -22.04
CA GLY A 79 -24.36 -29.58 -21.05
C GLY A 79 -22.85 -29.29 -20.93
N PHE A 80 -22.31 -28.48 -21.83
CA PHE A 80 -20.89 -28.12 -21.90
C PHE A 80 -20.63 -26.67 -21.51
N ILE A 81 -21.67 -25.86 -21.27
CA ILE A 81 -21.49 -24.51 -20.72
C ILE A 81 -20.87 -24.63 -19.33
N ASP A 82 -19.79 -23.89 -19.09
CA ASP A 82 -19.03 -23.94 -17.83
C ASP A 82 -18.69 -22.55 -17.27
N GLN A 83 -18.35 -22.50 -15.98
CA GLN A 83 -18.06 -21.25 -15.28
C GLN A 83 -16.69 -20.65 -15.63
N SER A 84 -15.81 -21.44 -16.24
CA SER A 84 -14.45 -21.04 -16.62
C SER A 84 -14.44 -20.20 -17.89
N LEU A 85 -15.23 -20.62 -18.87
CA LEU A 85 -15.45 -19.88 -20.11
C LEU A 85 -16.45 -18.75 -19.90
N THR A 86 -17.48 -18.96 -19.08
CA THR A 86 -18.48 -17.93 -18.84
C THR A 86 -17.91 -16.70 -18.16
N GLN A 87 -17.04 -16.86 -17.17
CA GLN A 87 -16.37 -15.71 -16.54
C GLN A 87 -15.43 -14.96 -17.53
N PHE A 88 -14.75 -15.69 -18.43
CA PHE A 88 -13.81 -15.10 -19.38
C PHE A 88 -14.54 -14.36 -20.49
N GLY A 89 -15.61 -14.97 -21.01
CA GLY A 89 -16.50 -14.35 -21.98
C GLY A 89 -17.13 -13.09 -21.41
N LEU A 90 -17.69 -13.16 -20.19
CA LEU A 90 -18.28 -12.01 -19.52
C LEU A 90 -17.26 -10.88 -19.31
N GLN A 91 -16.05 -11.18 -18.83
CA GLN A 91 -15.01 -10.15 -18.65
C GLN A 91 -14.71 -9.45 -19.98
N ALA A 92 -14.48 -10.21 -21.05
CA ALA A 92 -14.16 -9.63 -22.35
C ALA A 92 -15.30 -8.77 -22.90
N ILE A 93 -16.55 -9.20 -22.70
CA ILE A 93 -17.74 -8.42 -23.05
C ILE A 93 -17.82 -7.11 -22.24
N THR A 94 -17.63 -7.16 -20.91
CA THR A 94 -17.65 -5.94 -20.07
C THR A 94 -16.54 -4.96 -20.49
N GLU A 95 -15.35 -5.46 -20.84
CA GLU A 95 -14.28 -4.59 -21.33
C GLU A 95 -14.59 -3.97 -22.71
N ALA A 96 -15.29 -4.68 -23.59
CA ALA A 96 -15.77 -4.14 -24.86
C ALA A 96 -16.84 -3.05 -24.66
N VAL A 97 -17.75 -3.25 -23.71
CA VAL A 97 -18.74 -2.25 -23.31
C VAL A 97 -18.07 -0.96 -22.82
N ARG A 98 -17.04 -1.07 -21.98
CA ARG A 98 -16.25 0.10 -21.51
C ARG A 98 -15.54 0.83 -22.65
N ARG A 99 -15.40 0.20 -23.82
CA ARG A 99 -14.88 0.81 -25.07
C ARG A 99 -15.99 1.26 -26.02
N GLY A 100 -17.23 1.36 -25.56
CA GLY A 100 -18.38 1.86 -26.32
C GLY A 100 -19.08 0.84 -27.22
N VAL A 101 -18.79 -0.46 -27.07
CA VAL A 101 -19.55 -1.50 -27.79
C VAL A 101 -20.88 -1.73 -27.08
N SER A 102 -22.00 -1.52 -27.78
CA SER A 102 -23.33 -1.73 -27.21
C SER A 102 -23.66 -3.23 -27.12
N ILE A 103 -24.06 -3.69 -25.94
CA ILE A 103 -24.41 -5.09 -25.66
C ILE A 103 -25.75 -5.11 -24.91
N PRO A 104 -26.71 -5.98 -25.29
CA PRO A 104 -28.00 -6.04 -24.59
C PRO A 104 -27.88 -6.54 -23.14
N ASN A 105 -28.55 -5.87 -22.20
CA ASN A 105 -28.63 -6.26 -20.78
C ASN A 105 -29.10 -7.71 -20.57
N ALA A 106 -29.92 -8.24 -21.48
CA ALA A 106 -30.40 -9.62 -21.45
C ALA A 106 -29.28 -10.67 -21.40
N LEU A 107 -28.09 -10.39 -21.95
CA LEU A 107 -26.93 -11.27 -21.83
C LEU A 107 -26.47 -11.37 -20.38
N PHE A 108 -26.31 -10.22 -19.72
CA PHE A 108 -25.87 -10.12 -18.33
C PHE A 108 -26.89 -10.76 -17.38
N ASP A 109 -28.18 -10.54 -17.62
CA ASP A 109 -29.25 -11.18 -16.84
C ASP A 109 -29.22 -12.71 -16.95
N ARG A 110 -28.95 -13.25 -18.15
CA ARG A 110 -28.82 -14.71 -18.36
C ARG A 110 -27.59 -15.28 -17.65
N VAL A 111 -26.46 -14.57 -17.68
CA VAL A 111 -25.26 -14.97 -16.94
C VAL A 111 -25.49 -14.89 -15.42
N ARG A 112 -26.17 -13.84 -14.93
CA ARG A 112 -26.59 -13.71 -13.52
C ARG A 112 -27.43 -14.92 -13.10
N ALA A 113 -28.47 -15.22 -13.87
CA ALA A 113 -29.37 -16.34 -13.61
C ALA A 113 -28.61 -17.67 -13.52
N ARG A 114 -27.63 -17.90 -14.42
CA ARG A 114 -26.78 -19.08 -14.39
C ARG A 114 -25.97 -19.18 -13.10
N PHE A 115 -25.24 -18.13 -12.70
CA PHE A 115 -24.43 -18.18 -11.48
C PHE A 115 -25.31 -18.37 -10.25
N LEU A 116 -26.44 -17.68 -10.15
CA LEU A 116 -27.39 -17.89 -9.05
C LEU A 116 -27.96 -19.31 -9.01
N ALA A 117 -28.30 -19.90 -10.15
CA ALA A 117 -28.89 -21.25 -10.22
C ALA A 117 -27.89 -22.38 -9.92
N THR A 118 -26.59 -22.11 -10.08
CA THR A 118 -25.53 -23.14 -9.98
C THR A 118 -24.69 -23.04 -8.71
N GLN A 119 -24.98 -22.08 -7.82
CA GLN A 119 -24.29 -21.98 -6.53
C GLN A 119 -24.65 -23.15 -5.62
N ASN A 120 -23.64 -23.69 -4.94
CA ASN A 120 -23.82 -24.77 -3.98
C ASN A 120 -24.34 -24.23 -2.63
N PRO A 121 -24.98 -25.08 -1.80
CA PRO A 121 -25.40 -24.68 -0.45
C PRO A 121 -24.28 -24.18 0.46
N ASP A 122 -23.02 -24.58 0.20
CA ASP A 122 -21.85 -24.10 0.93
C ASP A 122 -21.41 -22.68 0.52
N GLY A 123 -22.09 -22.06 -0.45
CA GLY A 123 -21.77 -20.74 -0.98
C GLY A 123 -20.74 -20.75 -2.12
N GLY A 124 -20.09 -21.89 -2.38
CA GLY A 124 -19.11 -22.00 -3.46
C GLY A 124 -19.72 -22.35 -4.81
N TRP A 125 -18.88 -22.33 -5.84
CA TRP A 125 -19.22 -22.83 -7.17
C TRP A 125 -18.31 -23.97 -7.59
N GLY A 126 -18.90 -25.01 -8.18
CA GLY A 126 -18.17 -26.03 -8.93
C GLY A 126 -17.93 -25.61 -10.39
N TYR A 127 -17.55 -26.57 -11.24
CA TYR A 127 -17.10 -26.26 -12.61
C TYR A 127 -18.26 -25.94 -13.57
N ARG A 128 -19.35 -26.71 -13.54
CA ARG A 128 -20.46 -26.58 -14.50
C ARG A 128 -21.82 -26.49 -13.84
N ARG A 129 -22.12 -27.39 -12.91
CA ARG A 129 -23.48 -27.59 -12.39
C ARG A 129 -23.51 -27.45 -10.87
N ARG A 130 -24.69 -27.15 -10.35
CA ARG A 130 -24.97 -27.29 -8.92
C ARG A 130 -24.70 -28.74 -8.49
N GLY A 131 -24.05 -28.91 -7.35
CA GLY A 131 -23.60 -30.22 -6.84
C GLY A 131 -22.19 -30.62 -7.27
N ASP A 132 -21.60 -30.01 -8.30
CA ASP A 132 -20.16 -30.15 -8.57
C ASP A 132 -19.38 -29.62 -7.35
N PRO A 133 -18.29 -30.28 -6.90
CA PRO A 133 -17.53 -29.81 -5.74
C PRO A 133 -17.06 -28.36 -5.91
N SER A 134 -17.31 -27.53 -4.90
CA SER A 134 -16.91 -26.12 -4.88
C SER A 134 -15.39 -25.97 -5.00
N ARG A 135 -14.94 -25.04 -5.86
CA ARG A 135 -13.51 -24.79 -6.13
C ARG A 135 -13.18 -23.33 -5.96
N GLY A 136 -11.99 -23.01 -5.47
CA GLY A 136 -11.52 -21.64 -5.35
C GLY A 136 -11.68 -20.88 -6.66
N SER A 137 -11.08 -21.39 -7.74
CA SER A 137 -11.11 -20.74 -9.06
C SER A 137 -12.52 -20.42 -9.56
N MET A 138 -13.50 -21.27 -9.27
CA MET A 138 -14.88 -21.08 -9.73
C MET A 138 -15.67 -20.20 -8.77
N THR A 139 -15.41 -20.29 -7.46
CA THR A 139 -16.04 -19.43 -6.46
C THR A 139 -15.63 -17.96 -6.65
N ALA A 140 -14.34 -17.69 -6.82
CA ALA A 140 -13.87 -16.33 -7.13
C ALA A 140 -14.42 -15.84 -8.48
N ALA A 141 -14.56 -16.73 -9.47
CA ALA A 141 -15.18 -16.37 -10.74
C ALA A 141 -16.65 -15.99 -10.60
N GLY A 142 -17.42 -16.68 -9.76
CA GLY A 142 -18.80 -16.32 -9.46
C GLY A 142 -18.90 -14.95 -8.81
N VAL A 143 -18.04 -14.65 -7.83
CA VAL A 143 -17.95 -13.32 -7.22
C VAL A 143 -17.63 -12.25 -8.25
N ALA A 144 -16.56 -12.44 -9.03
CA ALA A 144 -16.16 -11.47 -10.05
C ALA A 144 -17.27 -11.25 -11.09
N SER A 145 -17.93 -12.31 -11.53
CA SER A 145 -18.96 -12.24 -12.58
C SER A 145 -20.21 -11.52 -12.10
N LEU A 146 -20.71 -11.87 -10.91
CA LEU A 146 -21.87 -11.19 -10.32
C LEU A 146 -21.54 -9.73 -10.03
N ALA A 147 -20.35 -9.41 -9.52
CA ALA A 147 -19.95 -8.04 -9.25
C ALA A 147 -19.87 -7.20 -10.54
N LEU A 148 -19.27 -7.73 -11.63
CA LEU A 148 -19.25 -7.06 -12.94
C LEU A 148 -20.65 -6.84 -13.52
N ILE A 149 -21.58 -7.77 -13.27
CA ILE A 149 -22.97 -7.63 -13.71
C ILE A 149 -23.69 -6.53 -12.93
N GLU A 150 -23.50 -6.44 -11.62
CA GLU A 150 -24.11 -5.36 -10.81
C GLU A 150 -23.45 -3.99 -11.07
N ASP A 151 -22.18 -3.96 -11.46
CA ASP A 151 -21.48 -2.75 -11.94
C ASP A 151 -22.07 -2.27 -13.27
N HIS A 152 -22.38 -3.20 -14.19
CA HIS A 152 -22.86 -2.85 -15.52
C HIS A 152 -24.38 -2.61 -15.60
N VAL A 153 -25.17 -3.48 -14.96
CA VAL A 153 -26.63 -3.50 -15.08
C VAL A 153 -27.27 -2.92 -13.82
N ARG A 154 -28.18 -1.97 -14.01
CA ARG A 154 -29.08 -1.49 -12.97
C ARG A 154 -30.15 -2.55 -12.66
N SER A 155 -29.75 -3.57 -11.91
CA SER A 155 -30.63 -4.64 -11.44
C SER A 155 -31.78 -4.07 -10.61
N ASN A 156 -32.97 -4.67 -10.75
CA ASN A 156 -34.02 -4.42 -9.78
C ASN A 156 -33.58 -4.88 -8.37
N ARG A 157 -34.21 -4.31 -7.34
CA ARG A 157 -33.85 -4.56 -5.93
C ARG A 157 -33.82 -6.05 -5.55
N LYS A 158 -34.70 -6.87 -6.14
CA LYS A 158 -34.81 -8.31 -5.83
C LYS A 158 -33.64 -9.09 -6.40
N ASP A 159 -33.29 -8.86 -7.67
CA ASP A 159 -32.19 -9.58 -8.31
C ASP A 159 -30.85 -9.13 -7.77
N ARG A 160 -30.68 -7.82 -7.52
CA ARG A 160 -29.50 -7.29 -6.81
C ARG A 160 -29.33 -7.96 -5.45
N ARG A 161 -30.40 -8.07 -4.65
CA ARG A 161 -30.35 -8.74 -3.35
C ARG A 161 -29.85 -10.17 -3.48
N LYS A 162 -30.36 -10.95 -4.43
CA LYS A 162 -29.89 -12.33 -4.67
C LYS A 162 -28.41 -12.38 -5.05
N SER A 163 -27.96 -11.50 -5.95
CA SER A 163 -26.55 -11.38 -6.33
C SER A 163 -25.67 -11.09 -5.10
N LEU A 164 -26.07 -10.10 -4.28
CA LEU A 164 -25.34 -9.72 -3.07
C LEU A 164 -25.30 -10.85 -2.03
N ASP A 165 -26.41 -11.55 -1.82
CA ASP A 165 -26.48 -12.67 -0.87
C ASP A 165 -25.62 -13.85 -1.35
N ALA A 166 -25.69 -14.19 -2.63
CA ALA A 166 -24.85 -15.22 -3.24
C ALA A 166 -23.37 -14.88 -3.11
N MET A 167 -22.98 -13.65 -3.45
CA MET A 167 -21.60 -13.19 -3.29
C MET A 167 -21.16 -13.16 -1.82
N LYS A 168 -22.04 -12.83 -0.85
CA LYS A 168 -21.73 -12.91 0.58
C LYS A 168 -21.32 -14.33 0.99
N MET A 169 -22.13 -15.32 0.65
CA MET A 169 -21.85 -16.73 0.96
C MET A 169 -20.55 -17.19 0.32
N ALA A 170 -20.30 -16.77 -0.92
CA ALA A 170 -19.08 -17.09 -1.65
C ALA A 170 -17.84 -16.45 -1.03
N MET A 171 -17.94 -15.19 -0.58
CA MET A 171 -16.84 -14.52 0.12
C MET A 171 -16.51 -15.20 1.45
N THR A 172 -17.51 -15.63 2.22
CA THR A 172 -17.30 -16.46 3.41
C THR A 172 -16.62 -17.80 3.08
N TRP A 173 -17.03 -18.44 1.97
CA TRP A 173 -16.37 -19.66 1.49
C TRP A 173 -14.91 -19.43 1.13
N LEU A 174 -14.61 -18.34 0.38
CA LEU A 174 -13.25 -17.96 -0.02
C LEU A 174 -12.38 -17.67 1.20
N GLU A 175 -12.92 -16.95 2.19
CA GLU A 175 -12.23 -16.63 3.43
C GLU A 175 -11.85 -17.88 4.22
N THR A 176 -12.79 -18.79 4.40
CA THR A 176 -12.59 -20.02 5.18
C THR A 176 -11.62 -20.99 4.50
N ARG A 177 -11.55 -20.95 3.16
CA ARG A 177 -10.80 -21.93 2.35
C ARG A 177 -9.57 -21.34 1.68
N PHE A 178 -9.23 -20.08 1.91
CA PHE A 178 -8.14 -19.41 1.20
C PHE A 178 -6.82 -20.16 1.37
N ASP A 179 -6.20 -20.49 0.23
CA ASP A 179 -4.86 -21.04 0.16
C ASP A 179 -4.12 -20.43 -1.03
N ALA A 180 -2.98 -19.81 -0.74
CA ALA A 180 -2.07 -19.28 -1.75
C ALA A 180 -1.28 -20.40 -2.44
N GLU A 181 -1.11 -21.57 -1.83
CA GLU A 181 -0.28 -22.67 -2.32
C GLU A 181 -1.04 -23.67 -3.20
N ALA A 182 -2.35 -23.79 -3.03
CA ALA A 182 -3.21 -24.71 -3.77
C ALA A 182 -4.53 -24.05 -4.19
N ASN A 183 -5.22 -24.64 -5.18
CA ASN A 183 -6.58 -24.23 -5.54
C ASN A 183 -7.56 -25.03 -4.65
N PRO A 184 -8.27 -24.39 -3.71
CA PRO A 184 -9.16 -25.11 -2.80
C PRO A 184 -10.20 -25.93 -3.58
N GLY A 185 -10.37 -27.21 -3.24
CA GLY A 185 -11.30 -28.10 -3.95
C GLY A 185 -10.85 -28.56 -5.34
N CYS A 186 -9.64 -28.22 -5.80
CA CYS A 186 -9.11 -28.71 -7.07
C CYS A 186 -7.57 -28.76 -7.09
N PRO A 187 -6.92 -29.92 -7.27
CA PRO A 187 -5.46 -30.03 -7.24
C PRO A 187 -4.76 -29.41 -8.48
N ARG A 188 -5.52 -28.88 -9.45
CA ARG A 188 -5.02 -28.34 -10.72
C ARG A 188 -5.36 -26.86 -10.84
N TRP A 189 -4.78 -26.22 -11.86
CA TRP A 189 -5.12 -24.85 -12.26
C TRP A 189 -4.83 -23.80 -11.18
N HIS A 190 -3.71 -23.96 -10.48
CA HIS A 190 -3.34 -23.12 -9.34
C HIS A 190 -3.20 -21.63 -9.70
N LEU A 191 -2.37 -21.26 -10.68
CA LEU A 191 -2.24 -19.84 -11.07
C LEU A 191 -3.50 -19.27 -11.72
N TYR A 192 -4.34 -20.12 -12.30
CA TYR A 192 -5.67 -19.73 -12.76
C TYR A 192 -6.58 -19.37 -11.58
N TRP A 193 -6.52 -20.12 -10.48
CA TRP A 193 -7.21 -19.79 -9.23
C TRP A 193 -6.76 -18.43 -8.69
N ILE A 194 -5.45 -18.21 -8.57
CA ILE A 194 -4.93 -16.93 -8.06
C ILE A 194 -5.34 -15.78 -8.98
N HIS A 195 -5.34 -15.98 -10.31
CA HIS A 195 -5.85 -14.98 -11.24
C HIS A 195 -7.35 -14.75 -11.08
N ALA A 196 -8.18 -15.79 -10.92
CA ALA A 196 -9.61 -15.63 -10.67
C ALA A 196 -9.89 -14.85 -9.37
N LEU A 197 -9.12 -15.11 -8.31
CA LEU A 197 -9.18 -14.37 -7.05
C LEU A 197 -8.77 -12.91 -7.24
N GLU A 198 -7.71 -12.64 -8.01
CA GLU A 198 -7.31 -11.29 -8.38
C GLU A 198 -8.45 -10.53 -9.06
N ARG A 199 -9.18 -11.16 -9.98
CA ARG A 199 -10.31 -10.51 -10.65
C ARG A 199 -11.44 -10.19 -9.69
N ALA A 200 -11.78 -11.13 -8.81
CA ALA A 200 -12.78 -10.89 -7.76
C ALA A 200 -12.36 -9.73 -6.86
N ALA A 201 -11.08 -9.69 -6.48
CA ALA A 201 -10.52 -8.65 -5.64
C ALA A 201 -10.40 -7.28 -6.32
N ARG A 202 -10.24 -7.23 -7.64
CA ARG A 202 -10.26 -5.99 -8.40
C ARG A 202 -11.63 -5.34 -8.36
N VAL A 203 -12.68 -6.08 -8.70
CA VAL A 203 -14.04 -5.53 -8.80
C VAL A 203 -14.65 -5.28 -7.42
N THR A 204 -14.26 -6.07 -6.41
CA THR A 204 -14.79 -5.88 -5.06
C THR A 204 -13.88 -5.06 -4.16
N GLY A 205 -12.67 -4.65 -4.58
CA GLY A 205 -11.70 -4.01 -3.69
C GLY A 205 -11.17 -4.89 -2.54
N LEU A 206 -11.37 -6.21 -2.61
CA LEU A 206 -10.94 -7.18 -1.60
C LEU A 206 -9.43 -7.07 -1.34
N ARG A 207 -9.07 -6.81 -0.09
CA ARG A 207 -7.68 -6.83 0.37
C ARG A 207 -7.33 -8.08 1.15
N ARG A 208 -8.19 -8.46 2.09
CA ARG A 208 -7.96 -9.60 2.99
C ARG A 208 -9.04 -10.65 2.88
N LEU A 209 -8.66 -11.88 3.14
CA LEU A 209 -9.55 -13.02 3.38
C LEU A 209 -9.33 -13.41 4.84
N GLY A 210 -10.24 -12.99 5.72
CA GLY A 210 -10.04 -13.03 7.17
C GLY A 210 -8.88 -12.12 7.58
N THR A 211 -7.92 -12.67 8.33
CA THR A 211 -6.72 -11.94 8.78
C THR A 211 -5.60 -11.90 7.74
N ARG A 212 -5.73 -12.65 6.64
CA ARG A 212 -4.67 -12.88 5.64
C ARG A 212 -4.77 -11.91 4.47
N ASP A 213 -3.65 -11.28 4.11
CA ASP A 213 -3.57 -10.49 2.87
C ASP A 213 -3.35 -11.44 1.69
N TRP A 214 -4.40 -11.66 0.91
CA TRP A 214 -4.37 -12.65 -0.17
C TRP A 214 -3.31 -12.31 -1.21
N PHE A 215 -3.06 -11.01 -1.45
CA PHE A 215 -2.15 -10.54 -2.48
C PHE A 215 -0.71 -10.75 -2.04
N GLU A 216 -0.35 -10.33 -0.83
CA GLU A 216 1.02 -10.51 -0.31
C GLU A 216 1.42 -11.97 -0.28
N GLU A 217 0.54 -12.84 0.21
CA GLU A 217 0.80 -14.29 0.25
C GLU A 217 0.92 -14.89 -1.16
N SER A 218 0.02 -14.51 -2.07
CA SER A 218 0.07 -14.97 -3.47
C SER A 218 1.31 -14.48 -4.20
N ALA A 219 1.72 -13.22 -3.98
CA ALA A 219 2.92 -12.63 -4.58
C ALA A 219 4.19 -13.29 -4.04
N ALA A 220 4.27 -13.54 -2.73
CA ALA A 220 5.37 -14.27 -2.11
C ALA A 220 5.48 -15.70 -2.65
N MET A 221 4.34 -16.38 -2.80
CA MET A 221 4.26 -17.70 -3.43
C MET A 221 4.74 -17.65 -4.90
N ILE A 222 4.23 -16.71 -5.72
CA ILE A 222 4.61 -16.58 -7.13
C ILE A 222 6.11 -16.34 -7.25
N ARG A 223 6.65 -15.40 -6.46
CA ARG A 223 8.09 -15.10 -6.38
C ARG A 223 8.87 -16.37 -6.08
N ARG A 224 8.50 -17.09 -5.02
CA ARG A 224 9.22 -18.30 -4.58
C ARG A 224 9.15 -19.44 -5.60
N ARG A 225 8.01 -19.64 -6.26
CA ARG A 225 7.81 -20.77 -7.20
C ARG A 225 8.38 -20.49 -8.59
N LEU A 226 8.18 -19.29 -9.12
CA LEU A 226 8.49 -18.97 -10.51
C LEU A 226 9.79 -18.19 -10.72
N PHE A 227 10.38 -17.59 -9.67
CA PHE A 227 11.55 -16.74 -9.81
C PHE A 227 12.73 -17.22 -8.95
N LEU A 228 13.93 -17.12 -9.51
CA LEU A 228 15.21 -17.17 -8.81
C LEU A 228 15.62 -15.73 -8.52
N VAL A 229 15.84 -15.43 -7.24
CA VAL A 229 16.24 -14.10 -6.77
C VAL A 229 17.63 -14.25 -6.16
N GLU A 230 18.61 -13.56 -6.73
CA GLU A 230 19.98 -13.51 -6.26
C GLU A 230 20.30 -12.07 -5.81
N PRO A 231 21.15 -11.88 -4.79
CA PRO A 231 21.63 -10.55 -4.44
C PRO A 231 22.25 -9.86 -5.67
N ARG A 232 21.86 -8.60 -5.92
CA ARG A 232 22.38 -7.73 -6.99
C ARG A 232 22.03 -8.12 -8.44
N ASN A 233 21.31 -9.22 -8.68
CA ASN A 233 20.88 -9.63 -10.03
C ASN A 233 19.35 -9.48 -10.22
N PRO A 234 18.88 -9.15 -11.44
CA PRO A 234 17.46 -9.13 -11.74
C PRO A 234 16.85 -10.54 -11.62
N PRO A 235 15.60 -10.69 -11.14
CA PRO A 235 14.96 -11.98 -10.98
C PRO A 235 14.93 -12.78 -12.29
N ARG A 236 15.36 -14.05 -12.24
CA ARG A 236 15.32 -14.96 -13.39
C ARG A 236 14.15 -15.92 -13.26
N ILE A 237 13.48 -16.24 -14.36
CA ILE A 237 12.40 -17.24 -14.35
C ILE A 237 13.02 -18.63 -14.09
N ARG A 238 12.45 -19.38 -13.15
CA ARG A 238 12.90 -20.75 -12.84
C ARG A 238 12.39 -21.72 -13.89
N GLY A 239 13.32 -22.43 -14.55
CA GLY A 239 13.01 -23.44 -15.56
C GLY A 239 12.31 -22.84 -16.78
N ASP A 240 11.47 -23.65 -17.44
CA ASP A 240 10.68 -23.23 -18.61
C ASP A 240 9.18 -23.40 -18.32
N PRO A 241 8.57 -22.55 -17.46
CA PRO A 241 7.18 -22.68 -17.11
C PRO A 241 6.31 -22.34 -18.32
N ARG A 242 5.22 -23.11 -18.50
CA ARG A 242 4.24 -22.87 -19.57
C ARG A 242 3.82 -21.40 -19.63
N ILE A 243 3.68 -20.89 -20.86
CA ILE A 243 3.40 -19.47 -21.11
C ILE A 243 2.12 -18.94 -20.43
N ASP A 244 1.09 -19.78 -20.30
CA ASP A 244 -0.15 -19.43 -19.61
C ASP A 244 0.08 -19.20 -18.11
N ARG A 245 0.97 -19.97 -17.48
CA ARG A 245 1.33 -19.80 -16.07
C ARG A 245 2.04 -18.47 -15.83
N ILE A 246 3.02 -18.13 -16.67
CA ILE A 246 3.70 -16.82 -16.57
C ILE A 246 2.69 -15.69 -16.80
N ALA A 247 1.81 -15.80 -17.80
CA ALA A 247 0.82 -14.78 -18.08
C ALA A 247 -0.13 -14.54 -16.89
N PHE A 248 -0.65 -15.60 -16.26
CA PHE A 248 -1.47 -15.45 -15.05
C PHE A 248 -0.68 -14.87 -13.88
N ALA A 249 0.56 -15.29 -13.68
CA ALA A 249 1.40 -14.74 -12.63
C ALA A 249 1.63 -13.22 -12.81
N LEU A 250 1.90 -12.76 -14.03
CA LEU A 250 2.06 -11.34 -14.34
C LEU A 250 0.77 -10.54 -14.14
N LEU A 251 -0.38 -11.07 -14.59
CA LEU A 251 -1.69 -10.46 -14.36
C LEU A 251 -2.00 -10.30 -12.87
N VAL A 252 -1.48 -11.19 -12.02
CA VAL A 252 -1.58 -11.07 -10.57
C VAL A 252 -0.58 -10.06 -10.02
N LEU A 253 0.72 -10.23 -10.28
CA LEU A 253 1.77 -9.42 -9.69
C LEU A 253 1.64 -7.92 -10.01
N ARG A 254 1.13 -7.56 -11.20
CA ARG A 254 0.90 -6.16 -11.57
C ARG A 254 -0.03 -5.43 -10.60
N ARG A 255 -0.89 -6.15 -9.88
CA ARG A 255 -1.79 -5.58 -8.85
C ARG A 255 -1.04 -4.93 -7.69
N GLY A 256 0.20 -5.35 -7.43
CA GLY A 256 1.06 -4.72 -6.42
C GLY A 256 1.51 -3.31 -6.82
N LEU A 257 1.62 -3.07 -8.13
CA LEU A 257 2.02 -1.78 -8.71
C LEU A 257 0.85 -0.83 -8.94
N GLU A 258 -0.39 -1.32 -8.79
CA GLU A 258 -1.56 -0.52 -9.08
C GLU A 258 -1.66 0.67 -8.10
N PRO A 259 -1.73 1.91 -8.63
CA PRO A 259 -1.93 3.09 -7.82
C PRO A 259 -3.32 3.09 -7.16
N VAL A 260 -3.37 3.37 -5.86
CA VAL A 260 -4.58 3.35 -5.05
C VAL A 260 -5.11 4.77 -4.85
N ALA A 261 -6.20 5.09 -5.53
CA ALA A 261 -6.90 6.37 -5.45
C ALA A 261 -7.66 6.54 -4.12
N PHE A 262 -8.29 5.46 -3.63
CA PHE A 262 -9.14 5.49 -2.45
C PHE A 262 -8.89 4.29 -1.53
N ALA A 263 -8.83 4.56 -0.23
CA ALA A 263 -9.06 3.53 0.78
C ALA A 263 -10.53 3.55 1.22
N CYS A 264 -11.13 2.38 1.41
CA CYS A 264 -12.52 2.26 1.86
C CYS A 264 -12.60 1.46 3.17
N LEU A 265 -13.24 2.03 4.18
CA LEU A 265 -13.56 1.37 5.45
C LEU A 265 -15.06 1.09 5.51
N ASP A 266 -15.42 -0.19 5.60
CA ASP A 266 -16.79 -0.65 5.78
C ASP A 266 -17.07 -0.93 7.25
N VAL A 267 -17.97 -0.15 7.86
CA VAL A 267 -18.34 -0.27 9.29
C VAL A 267 -19.51 -1.25 9.50
N GLY A 268 -20.39 -1.40 8.50
CA GLY A 268 -21.55 -2.28 8.58
C GLY A 268 -21.22 -3.76 8.29
N GLY A 269 -22.09 -4.67 8.73
CA GLY A 269 -21.97 -6.13 8.48
C GLY A 269 -22.45 -6.58 7.09
N GLY A 270 -22.67 -5.64 6.17
CA GLY A 270 -23.03 -5.92 4.79
C GLY A 270 -21.83 -6.50 4.03
N PRO A 271 -22.04 -7.46 3.11
CA PRO A 271 -20.96 -7.93 2.27
C PRO A 271 -20.50 -6.76 1.41
N PRO A 272 -19.20 -6.47 1.39
CA PRO A 272 -18.77 -5.25 0.78
C PRO A 272 -18.58 -5.58 -0.71
N ILE A 273 -19.63 -5.31 -1.48
CA ILE A 273 -19.69 -5.68 -2.90
C ILE A 273 -20.14 -4.49 -3.75
N ASP A 274 -20.71 -3.46 -3.13
CA ASP A 274 -21.07 -2.25 -3.83
C ASP A 274 -19.77 -1.48 -4.17
N ASP A 275 -19.43 -1.39 -5.47
CA ASP A 275 -18.30 -0.59 -5.94
C ASP A 275 -18.77 0.83 -6.27
N LEU A 276 -18.78 1.70 -5.25
CA LEU A 276 -18.99 3.13 -5.45
C LEU A 276 -17.79 3.82 -6.11
N LEU A 277 -16.60 3.27 -5.87
CA LEU A 277 -15.35 3.95 -6.16
C LEU A 277 -14.86 3.65 -7.57
N GLY A 278 -15.46 2.67 -8.25
CA GLY A 278 -15.19 2.29 -9.64
C GLY A 278 -15.27 3.48 -10.58
N ASP A 279 -16.44 4.13 -10.69
CA ASP A 279 -16.64 5.29 -11.56
C ASP A 279 -15.66 6.44 -11.24
N ALA A 280 -15.41 6.69 -9.94
CA ALA A 280 -14.44 7.69 -9.52
C ALA A 280 -13.00 7.29 -9.91
N CYS A 281 -12.62 6.02 -9.74
CA CYS A 281 -11.32 5.49 -10.17
C CYS A 281 -11.19 5.54 -11.69
N ASP A 282 -12.25 5.32 -12.45
CA ASP A 282 -12.23 5.40 -13.92
C ASP A 282 -11.93 6.83 -14.37
N LEU A 283 -12.57 7.84 -13.75
CA LEU A 283 -12.28 9.25 -14.00
C LEU A 283 -10.85 9.65 -13.61
N VAL A 284 -10.37 9.18 -12.45
CA VAL A 284 -8.96 9.36 -12.03
C VAL A 284 -8.01 8.69 -13.02
N SER A 285 -8.36 7.50 -13.52
CA SER A 285 -7.54 6.75 -14.46
C SER A 285 -7.47 7.41 -15.82
N GLU A 286 -8.57 7.98 -16.32
CA GLU A 286 -8.59 8.77 -17.55
C GLU A 286 -7.72 10.02 -17.39
N HIS A 287 -7.81 10.71 -16.26
CA HIS A 287 -7.01 11.92 -16.02
C HIS A 287 -5.50 11.63 -15.93
N LEU A 288 -5.11 10.54 -15.26
CA LEU A 288 -3.70 10.18 -15.08
C LEU A 288 -3.13 9.33 -16.20
N GLU A 289 -3.93 9.01 -17.23
CA GLU A 289 -3.59 8.11 -18.34
C GLU A 289 -3.01 6.77 -17.87
N ARG A 290 -3.42 6.30 -16.69
CA ARG A 290 -2.96 5.06 -16.08
C ARG A 290 -4.07 4.44 -15.24
N SER A 291 -4.15 3.11 -15.22
CA SER A 291 -5.11 2.41 -14.38
C SER A 291 -4.87 2.76 -12.91
N THR A 292 -5.94 3.11 -12.20
CA THR A 292 -5.97 3.28 -10.75
C THR A 292 -7.08 2.40 -10.17
N GLY A 293 -7.01 2.17 -8.87
CA GLY A 293 -8.04 1.42 -8.19
C GLY A 293 -8.23 1.89 -6.75
N TRP A 294 -9.07 1.16 -6.05
CA TRP A 294 -9.32 1.38 -4.63
C TRP A 294 -9.09 0.08 -3.85
N MET A 295 -8.97 0.20 -2.54
CA MET A 295 -8.80 -0.97 -1.68
C MET A 295 -9.50 -0.81 -0.35
N ARG A 296 -9.94 -1.94 0.21
CA ARG A 296 -10.47 -1.95 1.57
C ARG A 296 -9.39 -1.87 2.63
N VAL A 297 -9.66 -1.10 3.67
CA VAL A 297 -8.92 -1.08 4.92
C VAL A 297 -9.81 -1.58 6.05
N GLY A 298 -9.20 -2.18 7.07
CA GLY A 298 -9.89 -2.68 8.26
C GLY A 298 -9.59 -1.78 9.46
N LEU A 299 -10.49 -1.80 10.45
CA LEU A 299 -10.27 -1.13 11.73
C LEU A 299 -9.05 -1.69 12.46
N ASP A 300 -8.71 -2.96 12.24
CA ASP A 300 -7.55 -3.62 12.87
C ASP A 300 -6.24 -3.40 12.08
N ASP A 301 -6.25 -2.63 10.99
CA ASP A 301 -5.02 -2.29 10.30
C ASP A 301 -4.12 -1.41 11.17
N PRO A 302 -2.78 -1.49 11.07
CA PRO A 302 -1.89 -0.61 11.83
C PRO A 302 -2.24 0.87 11.62
N PRO A 303 -2.27 1.72 12.66
CA PRO A 303 -2.70 3.13 12.54
C PRO A 303 -1.98 3.94 11.47
N ARG A 304 -0.68 3.65 11.24
CA ARG A 304 0.13 4.32 10.21
C ARG A 304 -0.23 3.90 8.78
N SER A 305 -0.86 2.73 8.58
CA SER A 305 -1.15 2.17 7.26
C SER A 305 -2.20 2.96 6.47
N TRP A 306 -3.10 3.68 7.15
CA TRP A 306 -4.10 4.52 6.50
C TRP A 306 -3.46 5.80 5.92
N ARG A 307 -2.41 6.32 6.57
CA ARG A 307 -1.80 7.63 6.27
C ARG A 307 -1.25 7.75 4.85
N ARG A 308 -0.91 6.63 4.22
CA ARG A 308 -0.40 6.63 2.84
C ARG A 308 -1.46 6.94 1.79
N PHE A 309 -2.74 6.76 2.13
CA PHE A 309 -3.84 6.99 1.19
C PHE A 309 -4.28 8.45 1.23
N PRO A 310 -4.49 9.09 0.07
CA PRO A 310 -4.90 10.50 0.01
C PRO A 310 -6.32 10.70 0.53
N VAL A 311 -7.21 9.74 0.27
CA VAL A 311 -8.63 9.81 0.63
C VAL A 311 -9.07 8.51 1.28
N LEU A 312 -9.71 8.61 2.45
CA LEU A 312 -10.35 7.52 3.16
C LEU A 312 -11.88 7.70 3.11
N VAL A 313 -12.54 6.74 2.46
CA VAL A 313 -14.00 6.68 2.37
C VAL A 313 -14.52 5.75 3.47
N VAL A 314 -15.45 6.22 4.28
CA VAL A 314 -16.05 5.46 5.40
C VAL A 314 -17.52 5.23 5.09
N ARG A 315 -17.90 3.97 4.90
CA ARG A 315 -19.31 3.58 4.72
C ARG A 315 -19.84 3.00 6.01
N SER A 316 -20.92 3.58 6.52
CA SER A 316 -21.42 3.25 7.85
C SER A 316 -22.94 3.23 7.91
N PRO A 317 -23.54 2.29 8.65
CA PRO A 317 -24.92 2.41 9.11
C PRO A 317 -25.17 3.77 9.76
N SER A 318 -26.37 4.30 9.56
CA SER A 318 -26.79 5.60 10.12
C SER A 318 -26.96 5.57 11.64
N ASP A 319 -26.97 4.38 12.23
CA ASP A 319 -27.11 4.06 13.65
C ASP A 319 -25.82 3.46 14.26
N ALA A 320 -24.70 3.51 13.54
CA ALA A 320 -23.45 2.95 14.03
C ALA A 320 -22.95 3.69 15.29
N GLY A 321 -22.52 2.94 16.31
CA GLY A 321 -22.17 3.50 17.63
C GLY A 321 -21.02 4.52 17.64
N TRP A 322 -20.12 4.49 16.64
CA TRP A 322 -19.03 5.47 16.55
C TRP A 322 -19.52 6.91 16.30
N LEU A 323 -20.74 7.06 15.76
CA LEU A 323 -21.35 8.36 15.47
C LEU A 323 -21.70 9.14 16.75
N ASP A 324 -21.94 8.45 17.87
CA ASP A 324 -22.32 9.06 19.15
C ASP A 324 -21.24 8.91 20.22
N ALA A 325 -20.12 8.26 19.88
CA ALA A 325 -19.01 8.00 20.80
C ALA A 325 -17.69 8.50 20.19
N PRO A 326 -17.34 9.79 20.34
CA PRO A 326 -16.09 10.34 19.84
C PRO A 326 -14.84 9.66 20.42
N ALA A 327 -14.95 9.11 21.63
CA ALA A 327 -13.90 8.32 22.28
C ALA A 327 -13.80 6.87 21.75
N SER A 328 -14.68 6.44 20.84
CA SER A 328 -14.58 5.12 20.23
C SER A 328 -13.29 4.97 19.43
N THR A 329 -12.76 3.74 19.35
CA THR A 329 -11.54 3.43 18.58
C THR A 329 -11.62 3.93 17.14
N LEU A 330 -12.77 3.73 16.48
CA LEU A 330 -12.99 4.17 15.12
C LEU A 330 -12.97 5.71 15.01
N ALA A 331 -13.78 6.41 15.80
CA ALA A 331 -13.84 7.87 15.78
C ALA A 331 -12.46 8.51 16.08
N SER A 332 -11.74 7.98 17.09
CA SER A 332 -10.40 8.43 17.45
C SER A 332 -9.39 8.24 16.32
N ARG A 333 -9.45 7.11 15.59
CA ARG A 333 -8.57 6.86 14.44
C ARG A 333 -8.89 7.74 13.25
N LEU A 334 -10.17 7.97 12.96
CA LEU A 334 -10.58 8.91 11.90
C LEU A 334 -10.15 10.33 12.24
N SER A 335 -10.32 10.75 13.50
CA SER A 335 -9.86 12.03 14.01
C SER A 335 -8.35 12.20 13.83
N ALA A 336 -7.56 11.20 14.23
CA ALA A 336 -6.11 11.20 14.04
C ALA A 336 -5.72 11.25 12.55
N TYR A 337 -6.43 10.52 11.68
CA TYR A 337 -6.19 10.55 10.24
C TYR A 337 -6.43 11.95 9.65
N VAL A 338 -7.53 12.62 10.02
CA VAL A 338 -7.80 14.02 9.63
C VAL A 338 -6.78 14.99 10.21
N ALA A 339 -6.39 14.82 11.49
CA ALA A 339 -5.39 15.67 12.15
C ALA A 339 -4.02 15.61 11.46
N HIS A 340 -3.69 14.50 10.82
CA HIS A 340 -2.48 14.32 10.00
C HIS A 340 -2.66 14.74 8.53
N GLY A 341 -3.76 15.43 8.19
CA GLY A 341 -4.04 15.94 6.86
C GLY A 341 -4.71 14.94 5.91
N GLY A 342 -5.14 13.77 6.38
CA GLY A 342 -5.97 12.88 5.57
C GLY A 342 -7.36 13.47 5.30
N ILE A 343 -7.97 13.11 4.17
CA ILE A 343 -9.37 13.48 3.88
C ILE A 343 -10.28 12.30 4.19
N VAL A 344 -11.27 12.52 5.05
CA VAL A 344 -12.32 11.53 5.33
C VAL A 344 -13.60 11.89 4.60
N ILE A 345 -14.18 10.91 3.90
CA ILE A 345 -15.50 11.01 3.29
C ILE A 345 -16.41 9.97 3.95
N ALA A 346 -17.25 10.41 4.89
CA ALA A 346 -18.19 9.56 5.61
C ALA A 346 -19.55 9.51 4.90
N LEU A 347 -20.07 8.30 4.71
CA LEU A 347 -21.26 8.03 3.91
C LEU A 347 -22.19 7.06 4.66
N PRO A 348 -23.50 7.33 4.70
CA PRO A 348 -24.45 6.35 5.19
C PRO A 348 -24.45 5.16 4.22
N ASP A 349 -24.52 3.95 4.73
CA ASP A 349 -24.56 2.75 3.88
C ASP A 349 -25.95 2.50 3.30
N ALA A 350 -27.02 3.03 3.88
CA ALA A 350 -28.39 2.89 3.39
C ALA A 350 -29.24 4.10 3.82
N THR A 351 -30.36 4.31 3.13
CA THR A 351 -31.39 5.25 3.58
C THR A 351 -32.14 4.67 4.77
N GLY A 352 -32.23 5.42 5.86
CA GLY A 352 -33.01 5.02 7.03
C GLY A 352 -33.17 6.12 8.07
N PRO A 353 -33.74 5.79 9.24
CA PRO A 353 -33.73 6.68 10.40
C PRO A 353 -32.30 7.12 10.72
N GLY A 354 -32.09 8.42 10.95
CA GLY A 354 -30.75 8.98 11.24
C GLY A 354 -29.93 9.40 10.02
N THR A 355 -30.30 9.03 8.79
CA THR A 355 -29.54 9.45 7.58
C THR A 355 -29.51 10.98 7.41
N ARG A 356 -30.56 11.70 7.86
CA ARG A 356 -30.61 13.18 7.83
C ARG A 356 -29.61 13.83 8.79
N THR A 357 -29.38 13.22 9.94
CA THR A 357 -28.49 13.71 11.02
C THR A 357 -27.09 13.09 10.95
N PHE A 358 -26.88 12.12 10.04
CA PHE A 358 -25.62 11.42 9.84
C PHE A 358 -24.44 12.38 9.62
N PRO A 359 -24.53 13.42 8.76
CA PRO A 359 -23.39 14.32 8.57
C PRO A 359 -22.95 15.04 9.85
N GLN A 360 -23.91 15.57 10.60
CA GLN A 360 -23.62 16.28 11.85
C GLN A 360 -22.96 15.35 12.87
N ARG A 361 -23.49 14.14 13.03
CA ARG A 361 -22.97 13.15 13.98
C ARG A 361 -21.59 12.62 13.57
N ALA A 362 -21.39 12.30 12.29
CA ALA A 362 -20.10 11.87 11.76
C ALA A 362 -19.01 12.93 11.96
N ILE A 363 -19.31 14.19 11.65
CA ILE A 363 -18.36 15.30 11.82
C ILE A 363 -18.08 15.54 13.31
N ALA A 364 -19.09 15.53 14.17
CA ALA A 364 -18.92 15.68 15.61
C ALA A 364 -18.06 14.54 16.22
N ALA A 365 -18.22 13.32 15.74
CA ALA A 365 -17.41 12.18 16.17
C ALA A 365 -15.94 12.29 15.72
N ILE A 366 -15.68 12.79 14.50
CA ILE A 366 -14.34 12.91 13.94
C ILE A 366 -13.61 14.15 14.49
N VAL A 367 -14.32 15.22 14.82
CA VAL A 367 -13.75 16.49 15.28
C VAL A 367 -14.41 16.94 16.59
N PRO A 368 -14.15 16.25 17.72
CA PRO A 368 -14.88 16.49 18.98
C PRO A 368 -14.47 17.76 19.74
N THR A 369 -13.26 18.28 19.52
CA THR A 369 -12.65 19.36 20.32
C THR A 369 -12.71 20.76 19.71
N ALA A 370 -13.27 20.92 18.50
CA ALA A 370 -13.43 22.23 17.90
C ALA A 370 -14.74 22.87 18.38
N GLY A 371 -14.63 23.78 19.36
CA GLY A 371 -15.71 24.72 19.67
C GLY A 371 -16.11 25.45 18.39
N HIS A 372 -17.31 25.16 17.90
CA HIS A 372 -17.89 25.63 16.64
C HIS A 372 -17.22 25.09 15.36
N VAL A 373 -17.51 23.83 15.01
CA VAL A 373 -17.38 23.37 13.61
C VAL A 373 -18.56 23.94 12.81
N GLU A 374 -18.30 24.95 11.99
CA GLU A 374 -19.30 25.44 11.03
C GLU A 374 -19.43 24.43 9.89
N LEU A 375 -20.66 23.99 9.64
CA LEU A 375 -20.96 22.99 8.62
C LEU A 375 -21.31 23.66 7.31
N ASP A 376 -20.36 23.68 6.38
CA ASP A 376 -20.59 24.20 5.05
C ASP A 376 -21.11 23.13 4.08
N SER A 377 -22.20 23.45 3.38
CA SER A 377 -22.69 22.61 2.30
C SER A 377 -21.90 22.89 1.03
N ILE A 378 -21.25 21.85 0.48
CA ILE A 378 -20.63 21.91 -0.86
C ILE A 378 -21.75 22.17 -1.87
N ARG A 379 -21.76 23.38 -2.45
CA ARG A 379 -22.79 23.82 -3.40
C ARG A 379 -22.63 23.11 -4.75
N ARG A 380 -23.68 23.05 -5.57
CA ARG A 380 -23.61 22.48 -6.93
C ARG A 380 -22.60 23.19 -7.84
N THR A 381 -22.37 24.48 -7.60
CA THR A 381 -21.43 25.32 -8.34
C THR A 381 -20.00 25.21 -7.81
N ASP A 382 -19.76 24.45 -6.75
CA ASP A 382 -18.44 24.29 -6.18
C ASP A 382 -17.51 23.61 -7.20
N PRO A 383 -16.30 24.14 -7.45
CA PRO A 383 -15.34 23.55 -8.38
C PRO A 383 -15.08 22.06 -8.14
N VAL A 384 -15.19 21.60 -6.89
CA VAL A 384 -15.01 20.18 -6.53
C VAL A 384 -16.06 19.26 -7.16
N ARG A 385 -17.26 19.76 -7.51
CA ARG A 385 -18.37 18.95 -8.07
C ARG A 385 -18.42 18.91 -9.60
N VAL A 386 -17.70 19.78 -10.29
CA VAL A 386 -17.90 20.04 -11.73
C VAL A 386 -16.75 19.50 -12.60
N ARG A 387 -15.59 19.16 -12.03
CA ARG A 387 -14.29 19.16 -12.74
C ARG A 387 -13.72 17.81 -13.24
N ALA A 388 -14.52 16.76 -13.43
CA ALA A 388 -14.02 15.56 -14.11
C ALA A 388 -14.26 15.65 -15.63
N GLY A 389 -13.35 16.31 -16.35
CA GLY A 389 -13.33 16.41 -17.82
C GLY A 389 -11.90 16.49 -18.36
N ARG A 390 -11.73 16.12 -19.65
CA ARG A 390 -10.45 15.86 -20.37
C ARG A 390 -9.37 16.96 -20.39
N TRP A 391 -9.52 18.07 -19.68
CA TRP A 391 -8.59 19.21 -19.80
C TRP A 391 -8.16 19.73 -18.44
N ARG A 392 -6.83 19.61 -18.21
CA ARG A 392 -5.98 20.29 -17.22
C ARG A 392 -6.66 20.65 -15.89
N ILE A 393 -6.35 19.86 -14.87
CA ILE A 393 -6.49 20.29 -13.48
C ILE A 393 -5.43 21.35 -13.24
N ASP A 394 -5.87 22.61 -13.14
CA ASP A 394 -5.06 23.68 -12.59
C ASP A 394 -5.23 23.66 -11.07
N ALA A 395 -4.27 23.02 -10.38
CA ALA A 395 -4.27 22.87 -8.92
C ALA A 395 -4.34 24.24 -8.19
N HIS A 396 -3.94 25.34 -8.86
CA HIS A 396 -4.01 26.69 -8.30
C HIS A 396 -5.43 27.28 -8.28
N GLN A 397 -6.39 26.71 -9.03
CA GLN A 397 -7.75 27.24 -9.10
C GLN A 397 -8.67 26.72 -7.99
N ILE A 398 -8.14 25.91 -7.07
CA ILE A 398 -8.87 25.52 -5.87
C ILE A 398 -8.44 26.46 -4.76
N GLY A 399 -8.86 27.73 -4.88
CA GLY A 399 -8.67 28.79 -3.90
C GLY A 399 -9.52 28.63 -2.63
N SER A 400 -9.72 27.39 -2.18
CA SER A 400 -10.35 27.09 -0.89
C SER A 400 -9.27 26.58 0.06
N ASN A 401 -9.34 26.96 1.33
CA ASN A 401 -8.40 26.57 2.37
C ASN A 401 -8.54 25.07 2.73
N LEU A 402 -8.29 24.16 1.78
CA LEU A 402 -8.51 22.71 1.81
C LEU A 402 -7.71 21.90 2.84
N ARG A 403 -7.16 22.55 3.86
CA ARG A 403 -6.24 21.93 4.80
C ARG A 403 -6.89 20.90 5.74
N ARG A 404 -8.23 20.81 5.84
CA ARG A 404 -8.94 19.85 6.72
C ARG A 404 -10.36 19.54 6.22
N TRP A 405 -10.54 18.55 5.34
CA TRP A 405 -11.88 18.13 4.91
C TRP A 405 -12.30 16.84 5.61
N CYS A 406 -13.36 16.95 6.42
CA CYS A 406 -14.23 15.85 6.79
C CYS A 406 -15.55 16.05 6.04
N ILE A 407 -15.75 15.31 4.96
CA ILE A 407 -16.97 15.37 4.16
C ILE A 407 -17.93 14.32 4.71
N ALA A 408 -19.18 14.70 4.96
CA ALA A 408 -20.21 13.73 5.29
C ALA A 408 -21.48 13.96 4.48
N ALA A 409 -21.98 12.89 3.85
CA ALA A 409 -23.13 12.98 2.93
C ALA A 409 -24.44 12.51 3.60
N ARG A 410 -25.57 13.05 3.12
CA ARG A 410 -26.93 12.59 3.52
C ARG A 410 -27.46 11.48 2.62
N ILE A 411 -26.69 11.04 1.64
CA ILE A 411 -27.14 10.14 0.60
C ILE A 411 -26.24 8.90 0.64
N PRO A 412 -26.81 7.68 0.69
CA PRO A 412 -26.00 6.49 0.59
C PRO A 412 -25.42 6.40 -0.80
N LEU A 413 -24.16 6.01 -0.85
CA LEU A 413 -23.43 5.88 -2.09
C LEU A 413 -23.39 4.41 -2.50
N ARG A 414 -24.56 3.92 -2.94
CA ARG A 414 -24.70 2.61 -3.57
C ARG A 414 -24.98 2.80 -5.06
N PRO A 415 -24.17 2.20 -5.95
CA PRO A 415 -24.41 2.26 -7.40
C PRO A 415 -25.85 1.87 -7.73
N GLY A 416 -26.58 2.65 -8.52
CA GLY A 416 -27.94 2.29 -8.97
C GLY A 416 -29.08 2.54 -7.97
N ASP A 417 -28.80 3.04 -6.77
CA ASP A 417 -29.84 3.52 -5.85
C ASP A 417 -30.20 5.01 -6.09
N LEU A 418 -29.44 5.71 -6.96
CA LEU A 418 -29.63 7.11 -7.32
C LEU A 418 -29.89 7.29 -8.82
N ALA A 419 -30.32 8.50 -9.19
CA ALA A 419 -30.41 8.89 -10.59
C ALA A 419 -28.99 8.92 -11.20
N GLU A 420 -28.85 8.53 -12.47
CA GLU A 420 -27.55 8.42 -13.17
C GLU A 420 -26.72 9.70 -13.13
N ARG A 421 -27.38 10.84 -13.32
CA ARG A 421 -26.73 12.15 -13.22
C ARG A 421 -26.12 12.37 -11.83
N ILE A 422 -26.79 11.90 -10.77
CA ILE A 422 -26.33 12.06 -9.39
C ILE A 422 -25.13 11.15 -9.11
N ASP A 423 -25.16 9.90 -9.59
CA ASP A 423 -24.02 8.98 -9.49
C ASP A 423 -22.78 9.58 -10.18
N ALA A 424 -22.95 10.09 -11.41
CA ALA A 424 -21.88 10.73 -12.17
C ALA A 424 -21.33 11.99 -11.49
N GLU A 425 -22.19 12.85 -10.95
CA GLU A 425 -21.78 14.04 -10.17
C GLU A 425 -20.95 13.64 -8.94
N ILE A 426 -21.32 12.56 -8.27
CA ILE A 426 -20.61 12.07 -7.08
C ILE A 426 -19.26 11.45 -7.47
N ALA A 427 -19.22 10.62 -8.51
CA ALA A 427 -17.98 10.05 -9.03
C ALA A 427 -16.99 11.15 -9.44
N ALA A 428 -17.48 12.19 -10.15
CA ALA A 428 -16.69 13.35 -10.53
C ALA A 428 -16.15 14.12 -9.32
N MET A 429 -16.97 14.27 -8.28
CA MET A 429 -16.56 14.91 -7.03
C MET A 429 -15.46 14.13 -6.32
N LEU A 430 -15.63 12.81 -6.16
CA LEU A 430 -14.65 11.93 -5.54
C LEU A 430 -13.32 11.94 -6.31
N ALA A 431 -13.38 11.87 -7.64
CA ALA A 431 -12.21 11.94 -8.50
C ALA A 431 -11.46 13.28 -8.35
N SER A 432 -12.20 14.40 -8.33
CA SER A 432 -11.63 15.74 -8.17
C SER A 432 -10.90 15.89 -6.83
N ILE A 433 -11.53 15.44 -5.72
CA ILE A 433 -10.91 15.44 -4.38
C ILE A 433 -9.63 14.60 -4.37
N CYS A 434 -9.67 13.42 -4.98
CA CYS A 434 -8.51 12.53 -5.03
C CYS A 434 -7.34 13.14 -5.81
N LEU A 435 -7.60 13.68 -7.00
CA LEU A 435 -6.59 14.26 -7.88
C LEU A 435 -5.95 15.49 -7.26
N GLU A 436 -6.75 16.35 -6.64
CA GLU A 436 -6.26 17.48 -5.86
C GLU A 436 -5.39 17.01 -4.70
N ARG A 437 -5.92 16.11 -3.85
CA ARG A 437 -5.22 15.75 -2.60
C ARG A 437 -3.93 14.99 -2.85
N SER A 438 -3.88 14.25 -3.95
CA SER A 438 -2.71 13.47 -4.34
C SER A 438 -1.77 14.20 -5.28
N GLU A 439 -2.18 15.32 -5.90
CA GLU A 439 -1.47 15.92 -7.04
C GLU A 439 -1.14 14.89 -8.13
N GLY A 440 -2.04 13.91 -8.31
CA GLY A 440 -1.86 12.75 -9.20
C GLY A 440 -0.86 11.68 -8.70
N ARG A 441 -0.19 11.89 -7.55
CA ARG A 441 0.77 10.97 -6.95
C ARG A 441 0.09 9.99 -6.00
N LEU A 442 -0.36 8.88 -6.55
CA LEU A 442 -1.03 7.83 -5.79
C LEU A 442 -0.06 6.76 -5.26
N PRO A 443 -0.27 6.24 -4.03
CA PRO A 443 0.53 5.16 -3.47
C PRO A 443 0.24 3.84 -4.19
N SER A 444 1.22 2.92 -4.21
CA SER A 444 0.98 1.55 -4.65
C SER A 444 0.19 0.74 -3.61
N ARG A 445 -0.46 -0.34 -4.06
CA ARG A 445 -1.16 -1.29 -3.18
C ARG A 445 -0.24 -1.82 -2.07
N THR A 446 0.94 -2.31 -2.42
CA THR A 446 1.94 -2.70 -1.43
C THR A 446 2.68 -1.47 -0.94
N GLN A 447 3.04 -1.46 0.34
CA GLN A 447 3.97 -0.45 0.84
C GLN A 447 5.33 -0.81 0.26
N THR A 448 5.73 -0.12 -0.79
CA THR A 448 7.14 -0.12 -1.19
C THR A 448 7.92 0.49 -0.03
N ALA A 449 9.02 -0.14 0.39
CA ALA A 449 10.07 0.59 1.07
C ALA A 449 10.58 1.64 0.06
N SER A 450 9.93 2.80 0.04
CA SER A 450 10.20 3.81 -0.98
C SER A 450 11.51 4.50 -0.65
N VAL A 451 12.56 4.13 -1.35
CA VAL A 451 13.70 5.01 -1.59
C VAL A 451 13.19 6.13 -2.51
N ARG A 452 12.92 7.32 -1.95
CA ARG A 452 12.72 8.55 -2.71
C ARG A 452 13.94 9.42 -2.50
N PHE A 453 14.67 9.68 -3.57
CA PHE A 453 15.68 10.72 -3.68
C PHE A 453 14.99 12.02 -4.11
N ASP A 454 15.09 13.08 -3.30
CA ASP A 454 15.07 14.50 -3.69
C ASP A 454 15.66 15.33 -2.52
N ALA A 455 16.62 16.23 -2.82
CA ALA A 455 17.76 16.76 -2.01
C ALA A 455 17.51 18.07 -1.18
N PRO A 456 18.51 18.78 -0.56
CA PRO A 456 19.82 18.40 0.04
C PRO A 456 19.97 18.73 1.57
N ALA A 457 21.10 18.29 2.13
CA ALA A 457 21.52 18.08 3.53
C ALA A 457 22.09 19.28 4.34
N SER A 458 22.23 19.09 5.67
CA SER A 458 23.38 19.56 6.46
C SER A 458 24.29 18.36 6.77
N GLU A 459 25.60 18.45 6.55
CA GLU A 459 26.56 17.34 6.66
C GLU A 459 27.14 17.20 8.08
N GLN A 460 26.95 16.06 8.76
CA GLN A 460 27.90 15.56 9.75
C GLN A 460 29.02 14.77 9.03
N SER A 461 30.29 15.07 9.31
CA SER A 461 31.40 14.30 8.74
C SER A 461 31.57 12.98 9.50
N ILE A 462 31.08 11.88 8.92
CA ILE A 462 31.23 10.52 9.45
C ILE A 462 32.51 9.90 8.88
N ARG A 463 33.38 9.38 9.75
CA ARG A 463 34.57 8.62 9.35
C ARG A 463 34.29 7.13 9.52
N ARG A 464 34.33 6.39 8.41
CA ARG A 464 34.18 4.93 8.40
C ARG A 464 35.54 4.26 8.57
N ILE A 465 35.61 3.22 9.39
CA ILE A 465 36.80 2.39 9.53
C ILE A 465 36.56 1.09 8.76
N ASP A 466 37.26 0.93 7.64
CA ASP A 466 37.16 -0.24 6.78
C ASP A 466 38.00 -1.39 7.35
N TRP A 467 37.34 -2.45 7.84
CA TRP A 467 37.99 -3.64 8.38
C TRP A 467 38.25 -4.68 7.27
N PRO A 468 39.49 -5.21 7.10
CA PRO A 468 39.85 -6.10 6.00
C PRO A 468 39.41 -7.57 6.18
N GLY A 469 38.35 -7.82 6.96
CA GLY A 469 37.73 -9.15 7.07
C GLY A 469 37.03 -9.60 5.78
N ALA A 470 36.52 -10.84 5.76
CA ALA A 470 35.93 -11.48 4.58
C ALA A 470 34.62 -10.80 4.13
N GLY A 471 34.74 -9.67 3.44
CA GLY A 471 33.65 -8.97 2.79
C GLY A 471 33.36 -7.62 3.42
N LEU A 472 33.50 -6.56 2.61
CA LEU A 472 32.90 -5.24 2.89
C LEU A 472 31.37 -5.40 2.90
N VAL A 473 30.80 -5.51 4.09
CA VAL A 473 29.36 -5.37 4.30
C VAL A 473 29.14 -3.98 4.89
N GLU A 474 28.31 -3.20 4.22
CA GLU A 474 27.89 -1.87 4.68
C GLU A 474 27.14 -2.02 6.03
N PRO A 475 27.45 -1.23 7.06
CA PRO A 475 26.75 -1.34 8.35
C PRO A 475 25.25 -1.22 8.15
N MET A 476 24.45 -2.00 8.87
CA MET A 476 23.00 -2.05 8.60
C MET A 476 22.31 -0.74 8.96
N LEU A 477 22.83 -0.04 9.97
CA LEU A 477 22.24 1.21 10.46
C LEU A 477 22.92 2.45 9.89
N LEU A 478 24.11 2.35 9.31
CA LEU A 478 24.81 3.51 8.72
C LEU A 478 23.99 4.17 7.58
N PRO A 479 23.37 3.44 6.63
CA PRO A 479 22.45 4.03 5.66
C PRO A 479 21.22 4.69 6.31
N ALA A 480 20.72 4.12 7.41
CA ALA A 480 19.58 4.68 8.16
C ALA A 480 19.99 5.95 8.95
N TRP A 481 21.23 6.00 9.45
CA TRP A 481 21.82 7.16 10.12
C TRP A 481 22.09 8.31 9.13
N HIS A 482 22.65 8.00 7.96
CA HIS A 482 22.77 8.98 6.88
C HIS A 482 21.41 9.53 6.44
N ALA A 483 20.37 8.69 6.41
CA ALA A 483 19.01 9.15 6.14
C ALA A 483 18.43 10.01 7.27
N PHE A 484 18.87 9.78 8.52
CA PHE A 484 18.40 10.49 9.71
C PHE A 484 18.94 11.94 9.80
N ASP A 485 20.21 12.19 9.45
CA ASP A 485 20.86 13.51 9.56
C ASP A 485 20.25 14.61 8.64
N HIS A 486 19.27 14.27 7.78
CA HIS A 486 18.66 15.20 6.82
C HIS A 486 17.29 15.77 7.25
N HIS A 487 16.87 15.66 8.52
CA HIS A 487 15.49 15.95 8.94
C HIS A 487 15.26 17.09 9.98
N ALA A 488 16.22 17.98 10.27
CA ALA A 488 15.99 19.13 11.17
C ALA A 488 15.27 20.34 10.49
N ARG A 489 14.26 20.91 11.17
CA ARG A 489 13.22 21.86 10.67
C ARG A 489 13.70 23.28 10.26
N PRO A 490 12.94 24.03 9.42
CA PRO A 490 13.24 25.43 9.06
C PRO A 490 12.69 26.45 10.08
N GLY A 491 13.52 27.43 10.50
CA GLY A 491 13.03 28.60 11.25
C GLY A 491 13.96 29.38 12.20
N ARG A 492 15.29 29.23 12.16
CA ARG A 492 16.19 30.18 12.86
C ARG A 492 17.14 30.84 11.87
N ALA A 493 17.20 32.18 11.91
CA ALA A 493 18.12 32.98 11.13
C ALA A 493 19.58 32.63 11.43
N ARG A 494 20.44 32.70 10.41
CA ARG A 494 21.90 32.60 10.53
C ARG A 494 22.42 33.64 11.54
N PRO A 495 23.23 33.26 12.54
CA PRO A 495 24.24 34.16 13.04
C PRO A 495 25.33 34.26 11.97
N SER A 496 25.57 35.45 11.45
CA SER A 496 26.82 35.76 10.76
C SER A 496 27.95 35.72 11.79
N GLY A 497 28.78 34.67 11.77
CA GLY A 497 29.94 34.53 12.64
C GLY A 497 30.84 33.39 12.17
N ASP A 498 32.13 33.71 12.03
CA ASP A 498 33.30 32.90 11.68
C ASP A 498 33.17 31.37 11.61
N GLU A 499 33.61 30.82 10.48
CA GLU A 499 33.73 29.38 10.18
C GLU A 499 34.83 28.63 10.98
N SER A 500 35.34 29.18 12.08
CA SER A 500 36.45 28.56 12.83
C SER A 500 36.04 27.79 14.09
N ASN A 501 34.75 27.61 14.39
CA ASN A 501 34.33 27.03 15.68
C ASN A 501 33.17 26.01 15.65
N SER A 502 32.88 25.37 14.52
CA SER A 502 31.95 24.23 14.49
C SER A 502 32.60 22.96 15.07
N ARG A 503 32.81 22.91 16.38
CA ARG A 503 33.28 21.71 17.12
C ARG A 503 32.10 20.77 17.40
N CYS A 504 31.51 20.16 16.37
CA CYS A 504 30.75 18.92 16.52
C CYS A 504 31.74 17.74 16.56
N ARG A 505 31.58 16.79 17.48
CA ARG A 505 32.45 15.59 17.51
C ARG A 505 32.28 14.81 16.21
N ARG A 506 33.38 14.29 15.67
CA ARG A 506 33.33 13.42 14.49
C ARG A 506 32.82 12.04 14.91
N LEU A 507 31.84 11.51 14.18
CA LEU A 507 31.33 10.17 14.43
C LEU A 507 32.21 9.15 13.73
N VAL A 508 32.64 8.13 14.48
CA VAL A 508 33.36 6.97 13.95
C VAL A 508 32.45 5.76 14.01
N TRP A 509 32.21 5.13 12.86
CA TRP A 509 31.32 3.98 12.77
C TRP A 509 32.11 2.70 12.50
N LEU A 510 31.90 1.69 13.35
CA LEU A 510 32.54 0.38 13.27
C LEU A 510 31.47 -0.73 13.19
N SER A 511 31.62 -1.65 12.24
CA SER A 511 30.69 -2.79 12.08
C SER A 511 31.45 -4.11 11.95
N GLY A 512 31.01 -5.15 12.66
CA GLY A 512 31.51 -6.52 12.51
C GLY A 512 30.40 -7.47 12.11
N VAL A 513 30.54 -8.16 10.98
CA VAL A 513 29.49 -9.04 10.43
C VAL A 513 29.71 -10.52 10.81
N ASP A 514 30.94 -10.89 11.19
CA ASP A 514 31.36 -12.28 11.33
C ASP A 514 32.10 -12.52 12.66
N ASP A 515 32.36 -13.80 13.00
CA ASP A 515 33.10 -14.26 14.20
C ASP A 515 34.61 -13.91 14.18
N ALA A 516 35.02 -12.92 13.37
CA ALA A 516 36.41 -12.49 13.25
C ALA A 516 36.87 -11.69 14.48
N ASP A 517 38.12 -11.94 14.90
CA ASP A 517 38.69 -11.38 16.12
C ASP A 517 39.06 -9.88 15.97
N PRO A 518 38.47 -8.95 16.74
CA PRO A 518 38.86 -7.54 16.80
C PRO A 518 40.29 -7.30 17.31
N ALA A 519 41.03 -8.30 17.81
CA ALA A 519 42.44 -8.18 18.15
C ALA A 519 43.32 -7.63 17.00
N GLY A 520 42.89 -7.79 15.74
CA GLY A 520 43.59 -7.20 14.60
C GLY A 520 43.39 -5.69 14.40
N LEU A 521 42.46 -5.04 15.12
CA LEU A 521 42.28 -3.58 15.08
C LEU A 521 43.46 -2.82 15.72
N GLY A 522 44.33 -3.52 16.46
CA GLY A 522 45.44 -2.91 17.19
C GLY A 522 44.96 -2.21 18.46
N ASP A 523 45.69 -1.19 18.89
CA ASP A 523 45.33 -0.38 20.06
C ASP A 523 44.08 0.48 19.74
N PRO A 524 42.98 0.40 20.52
CA PRO A 524 41.79 1.23 20.31
C PRO A 524 42.07 2.73 20.19
N ALA A 525 43.05 3.26 20.93
CA ALA A 525 43.44 4.67 20.87
C ALA A 525 44.08 5.07 19.52
N SER A 526 44.58 4.09 18.76
CA SER A 526 45.10 4.29 17.40
C SER A 526 44.00 4.24 16.32
N VAL A 527 42.83 3.70 16.65
CA VAL A 527 41.70 3.46 15.74
C VAL A 527 40.80 4.68 15.68
N PHE A 528 40.48 5.27 16.83
CA PHE A 528 39.75 6.53 16.94
C PHE A 528 40.26 7.35 18.12
N ASP A 529 40.08 8.66 18.06
CA ASP A 529 40.46 9.58 19.12
C ASP A 529 39.26 9.80 20.08
N PRO A 530 39.25 9.21 21.29
CA PRO A 530 38.12 9.33 22.21
C PRO A 530 37.89 10.76 22.73
N GLU A 531 38.89 11.65 22.59
CA GLU A 531 38.73 13.05 22.97
C GLU A 531 37.90 13.83 21.95
N ARG A 532 38.09 13.53 20.66
CA ARG A 532 37.54 14.29 19.51
C ARG A 532 36.44 13.56 18.75
N GLU A 533 36.36 12.25 18.89
CA GLU A 533 35.48 11.36 18.14
C GLU A 533 34.54 10.59 19.08
N PHE A 534 33.40 10.17 18.55
CA PHE A 534 32.45 9.32 19.27
C PHE A 534 32.25 8.01 18.51
N LEU A 535 32.53 6.87 19.17
CA LEU A 535 32.47 5.56 18.52
C LEU A 535 31.06 4.99 18.55
N VAL A 536 30.56 4.55 17.39
CA VAL A 536 29.35 3.73 17.28
C VAL A 536 29.76 2.37 16.71
N ALA A 537 29.61 1.32 17.52
CA ALA A 537 29.95 -0.05 17.16
C ALA A 537 28.68 -0.90 16.99
N GLU A 538 28.50 -1.54 15.84
CA GLU A 538 27.41 -2.51 15.58
C GLU A 538 27.89 -3.94 15.82
N ALA A 539 27.23 -4.66 16.74
CA ALA A 539 27.47 -6.07 16.99
C ALA A 539 26.41 -6.95 16.31
N LEU A 540 26.80 -7.57 15.19
CA LEU A 540 25.92 -8.44 14.40
C LEU A 540 26.05 -9.94 14.77
N SER A 541 26.95 -10.30 15.69
CA SER A 541 27.03 -11.66 16.25
C SER A 541 27.42 -11.63 17.74
N PRO A 542 26.95 -12.59 18.57
CA PRO A 542 27.38 -12.69 19.96
C PRO A 542 28.89 -12.93 20.12
N ALA A 543 29.54 -13.58 19.15
CA ALA A 543 30.99 -13.80 19.16
C ALA A 543 31.73 -12.48 18.96
N PHE A 544 31.35 -11.69 17.95
CA PHE A 544 31.91 -10.35 17.75
C PHE A 544 31.72 -9.47 19.00
N GLN A 545 30.52 -9.48 19.60
CA GLN A 545 30.26 -8.72 20.82
C GLN A 545 31.20 -9.11 21.97
N ALA A 546 31.38 -10.41 22.19
CA ALA A 546 32.25 -10.93 23.26
C ALA A 546 33.71 -10.53 23.02
N THR A 547 34.22 -10.72 21.80
CA THR A 547 35.60 -10.41 21.48
C THR A 547 35.87 -8.91 21.43
N PHE A 548 34.93 -8.09 20.93
CA PHE A 548 35.04 -6.62 20.94
C PHE A 548 35.06 -6.08 22.37
N THR A 549 34.21 -6.64 23.24
CA THR A 549 34.18 -6.28 24.67
C THR A 549 35.46 -6.67 25.40
N ALA A 550 36.09 -7.79 25.02
CA ALA A 550 37.39 -8.19 25.54
C ALA A 550 38.49 -7.23 25.03
N TRP A 551 38.50 -6.93 23.73
CA TRP A 551 39.45 -6.03 23.10
C TRP A 551 39.47 -4.64 23.73
N ILE A 552 38.31 -4.00 23.96
CA ILE A 552 38.26 -2.69 24.64
C ILE A 552 38.70 -2.76 26.11
N ARG A 553 38.45 -3.89 26.80
CA ARG A 553 38.80 -4.07 28.22
C ARG A 553 40.30 -4.25 28.41
N ASP A 554 40.94 -5.01 27.52
CA ASP A 554 42.38 -5.23 27.55
C ASP A 554 43.18 -3.92 27.35
N HIS A 555 42.52 -2.87 26.86
CA HIS A 555 43.08 -1.54 26.61
C HIS A 555 42.50 -0.45 27.53
N GLY A 556 41.86 -0.83 28.65
CA GLY A 556 41.48 0.10 29.73
C GLY A 556 40.07 0.67 29.68
N TRP A 557 39.28 0.41 28.63
CA TRP A 557 37.90 0.89 28.56
C TRP A 557 36.89 -0.10 29.13
N ARG A 558 35.81 0.43 29.68
CA ARG A 558 34.75 -0.36 30.32
C ARG A 558 33.43 -0.26 29.58
N VAL A 559 32.67 -1.36 29.62
CA VAL A 559 31.28 -1.40 29.19
C VAL A 559 30.41 -0.96 30.37
N GLY A 560 29.51 -0.01 30.14
CA GLY A 560 28.67 0.58 31.16
C GLY A 560 27.31 1.00 30.63
N LEU A 561 26.62 1.83 31.41
CA LEU A 561 25.33 2.38 30.99
C LEU A 561 25.51 3.30 29.77
N PRO A 562 24.64 3.23 28.75
CA PRO A 562 24.71 4.16 27.63
C PRO A 562 24.32 5.57 28.08
N PRO A 563 24.55 6.62 27.25
CA PRO A 563 24.09 7.96 27.57
C PRO A 563 22.59 8.01 27.83
N ALA A 564 22.16 8.94 28.68
CA ALA A 564 20.75 9.04 29.08
C ALA A 564 19.84 9.20 27.87
N GLY A 565 18.77 8.40 27.82
CA GLY A 565 17.81 8.38 26.71
C GLY A 565 18.19 7.49 25.53
N ALA A 566 19.36 6.85 25.55
CA ALA A 566 19.75 5.92 24.49
C ALA A 566 18.81 4.70 24.45
N PRO A 567 18.58 4.11 23.26
CA PRO A 567 17.77 2.90 23.12
C PRO A 567 18.25 1.76 24.01
N SER A 568 17.33 0.89 24.44
CA SER A 568 17.63 -0.24 25.33
C SER A 568 18.55 -1.31 24.72
N SER A 569 18.75 -1.28 23.39
CA SER A 569 19.71 -2.11 22.65
C SER A 569 21.14 -1.54 22.66
N CYS A 570 21.34 -0.33 23.17
CA CYS A 570 22.63 0.32 23.25
C CYS A 570 23.30 0.04 24.60
N THR A 571 24.60 -0.20 24.56
CA THR A 571 25.45 -0.29 25.74
C THR A 571 26.52 0.79 25.66
N GLY A 572 26.82 1.48 26.75
CA GLY A 572 27.81 2.55 26.76
C GLY A 572 29.23 2.00 26.78
N LEU A 573 30.12 2.63 26.02
CA LEU A 573 31.56 2.43 26.08
C LEU A 573 32.16 3.61 26.84
N HIS A 574 32.97 3.33 27.84
CA HIS A 574 33.50 4.35 28.75
C HIS A 574 35.00 4.25 28.89
N ASP A 575 35.65 5.42 28.86
CA ASP A 575 36.99 5.64 29.35
C ASP A 575 36.87 6.33 30.71
N ASP A 576 37.28 5.65 31.79
CA ASP A 576 36.95 6.05 33.16
C ASP A 576 35.44 6.38 33.35
N GLU A 577 35.10 7.57 33.82
CA GLU A 577 33.71 8.06 34.03
C GLU A 577 33.07 8.61 32.75
N ARG A 578 33.82 8.71 31.64
CA ARG A 578 33.38 9.39 30.41
C ARG A 578 32.87 8.40 29.38
N CYS A 579 31.65 8.63 28.88
CA CYS A 579 31.11 7.83 27.77
C CYS A 579 31.70 8.30 26.43
N ILE A 580 32.51 7.44 25.82
CA ILE A 580 33.25 7.69 24.57
C ILE A 580 32.58 7.06 23.34
N GLY A 581 31.58 6.21 23.54
CA GLY A 581 30.90 5.52 22.46
C GLY A 581 29.72 4.66 22.89
N VAL A 582 29.08 4.01 21.93
CA VAL A 582 28.03 3.02 22.16
C VAL A 582 28.25 1.75 21.34
N LEU A 583 27.87 0.62 21.92
CA LEU A 583 27.78 -0.68 21.29
C LEU A 583 26.30 -1.04 21.10
N ILE A 584 25.90 -1.32 19.86
CA ILE A 584 24.52 -1.64 19.48
C ILE A 584 24.40 -3.15 19.25
N ASP A 585 23.54 -3.83 20.01
CA ASP A 585 23.32 -5.27 19.93
C ASP A 585 22.20 -5.64 18.92
N ASP A 586 22.56 -6.26 17.78
CA ASP A 586 21.62 -6.70 16.73
C ASP A 586 21.64 -8.24 16.50
N ARG A 587 21.44 -9.02 17.58
CA ARG A 587 21.57 -10.51 17.56
C ARG A 587 20.79 -11.22 16.43
N PRO A 588 21.45 -12.12 15.67
CA PRO A 588 20.78 -13.09 14.79
C PRO A 588 19.95 -14.13 15.56
N ALA A 589 20.37 -14.51 16.78
CA ALA A 589 19.74 -15.54 17.60
C ALA A 589 18.31 -15.19 18.05
N ARG A 590 17.93 -13.91 18.05
CA ARG A 590 16.60 -13.46 18.47
C ARG A 590 15.50 -13.75 17.42
N ARG A 591 15.87 -14.17 16.19
CA ARG A 591 14.92 -14.63 15.15
C ARG A 591 14.53 -16.12 15.24
N LEU A 592 15.29 -16.93 15.99
CA LEU A 592 15.13 -18.39 16.02
C LEU A 592 14.16 -18.92 17.11
N LEU A 593 13.77 -18.10 18.10
CA LEU A 593 12.98 -18.54 19.26
C LEU A 593 11.57 -17.91 19.37
N GLY A 594 11.09 -17.16 18.38
CA GLY A 594 9.70 -16.71 18.32
C GLY A 594 9.24 -15.77 19.45
N ILE A 595 10.17 -15.23 20.25
CA ILE A 595 9.86 -14.20 21.25
C ILE A 595 9.70 -12.86 20.51
N ARG A 596 8.50 -12.26 20.60
CA ARG A 596 8.22 -10.95 20.00
C ARG A 596 8.95 -9.84 20.77
N THR A 597 9.89 -9.18 20.10
CA THR A 597 10.30 -7.79 20.40
C THR A 597 10.21 -7.01 19.07
N PRO A 598 10.02 -5.68 19.08
CA PRO A 598 9.63 -4.91 17.90
C PRO A 598 10.59 -5.08 16.72
N PRO A 599 10.08 -5.05 15.49
CA PRO A 599 10.91 -5.14 14.28
C PRO A 599 11.70 -3.84 14.11
N ASP A 600 13.02 -3.99 13.94
CA ASP A 600 13.97 -2.99 13.42
C ASP A 600 14.27 -1.80 14.36
N PHE A 601 15.55 -1.41 14.45
CA PHE A 601 15.99 -0.19 15.11
C PHE A 601 15.22 0.99 14.47
N THR A 602 14.29 1.59 15.20
CA THR A 602 13.30 2.49 14.60
C THR A 602 13.86 3.88 14.37
N PHE A 603 13.16 4.71 13.60
CA PHE A 603 13.50 6.14 13.49
C PHE A 603 13.51 6.83 14.86
N ASP A 604 12.59 6.44 15.75
CA ASP A 604 12.52 7.01 17.10
C ASP A 604 13.73 6.58 17.94
N ASP A 605 14.28 5.37 17.70
CA ASP A 605 15.52 4.89 18.32
C ASP A 605 16.76 5.58 17.75
N LEU A 606 16.81 5.89 16.44
CA LEU A 606 17.86 6.69 15.82
C LEU A 606 17.86 8.14 16.33
N ASP A 607 16.68 8.73 16.45
CA ASP A 607 16.48 10.07 16.99
C ASP A 607 16.83 10.15 18.48
N ALA A 608 16.45 9.13 19.26
CA ALA A 608 16.87 8.99 20.64
C ALA A 608 18.40 8.85 20.75
N LEU A 609 19.00 7.97 19.95
CA LEU A 609 20.45 7.76 19.92
C LEU A 609 21.18 9.05 19.54
N HIS A 610 20.76 9.77 18.49
CA HIS A 610 21.36 11.03 18.08
C HIS A 610 21.27 12.10 19.16
N ARG A 611 20.09 12.31 19.76
CA ARG A 611 19.95 13.24 20.89
C ARG A 611 20.85 12.87 22.06
N SER A 612 20.99 11.58 22.34
CA SER A 612 21.84 11.08 23.42
C SER A 612 23.34 11.28 23.13
N ILE A 613 23.78 11.13 21.89
CA ILE A 613 25.16 11.43 21.45
C ILE A 613 25.43 12.94 21.58
N GLU A 614 24.51 13.78 21.10
CA GLU A 614 24.62 15.24 21.22
C GLU A 614 24.64 15.67 22.69
N ALA A 615 23.77 15.12 23.52
CA ALA A 615 23.72 15.42 24.95
C ALA A 615 25.01 14.99 25.69
N ALA A 616 25.56 13.82 25.37
CA ALA A 616 26.85 13.37 25.91
C ALA A 616 27.98 14.34 25.54
N SER A 617 27.95 14.91 24.33
CA SER A 617 28.93 15.90 23.88
C SER A 617 28.84 17.25 24.61
N VAL A 618 27.66 17.59 25.17
CA VAL A 618 27.43 18.82 25.95
C VAL A 618 27.86 18.63 27.40
N ILE A 619 27.61 17.45 27.99
CA ILE A 619 28.02 17.14 29.36
C ILE A 619 29.55 17.20 29.48
N ASP A 620 30.29 16.65 28.50
CA ASP A 620 31.76 16.69 28.47
C ASP A 620 32.35 18.11 28.44
N ARG A 621 31.67 19.06 27.78
CA ARG A 621 32.08 20.47 27.75
C ARG A 621 31.90 21.16 29.10
N SER A 622 30.94 20.69 29.89
CA SER A 622 30.63 21.23 31.22
C SER A 622 31.74 20.87 32.20
N THR A 623 32.23 19.63 32.14
CA THR A 623 33.37 19.12 32.93
C THR A 623 34.71 19.68 32.46
N MET A 624 34.94 19.90 31.15
CA MET A 624 36.16 20.54 30.66
C MET A 624 36.23 22.06 30.92
N SER A 625 35.09 22.76 31.06
CA SER A 625 35.07 24.21 31.33
C SER A 625 35.30 24.57 32.81
N LEU A 626 35.40 23.57 33.69
CA LEU A 626 35.58 23.80 35.13
C LEU A 626 37.05 23.83 35.57
N ASP A 627 38.01 23.56 34.67
CA ASP A 627 39.44 23.43 35.04
C ASP A 627 40.40 24.39 34.34
N THR A 628 39.93 25.48 33.72
CA THR A 628 40.85 26.57 33.31
C THR A 628 40.29 27.96 33.59
N ASP A 629 40.98 28.61 34.54
CA ASP A 629 41.14 30.05 34.76
C ASP A 629 40.12 30.78 35.63
N ASP A 630 40.20 30.47 36.93
CA ASP A 630 40.31 31.51 37.97
C ASP A 630 41.72 32.11 37.90
N GLU A 631 41.87 33.32 37.35
CA GLU A 631 42.84 34.32 37.81
C GLU A 631 42.68 35.61 36.99
N SER A 632 41.88 36.56 37.48
CA SER A 632 42.24 37.98 37.60
C SER A 632 41.02 38.89 37.80
N SER A 633 41.22 39.87 38.69
CA SER A 633 40.42 41.08 38.89
C SER A 633 39.16 41.01 39.75
N ARG A 634 39.36 40.75 41.06
CA ARG A 634 38.66 41.54 42.09
C ARG A 634 39.42 42.86 42.28
N SER A 635 38.85 43.97 41.81
CA SER A 635 39.22 45.30 42.31
C SER A 635 37.99 45.99 42.88
N ILE A 636 38.14 46.28 44.16
CA ILE A 636 37.32 47.08 45.07
C ILE A 636 37.18 48.51 44.53
N ASP A 637 35.96 49.05 44.53
CA ASP A 637 35.73 50.50 44.47
C ASP A 637 35.26 50.98 45.85
N GLU A 638 36.08 51.83 46.47
CA GLU A 638 35.72 52.66 47.63
C GLU A 638 35.02 53.96 47.17
N PRO A 639 34.10 54.53 47.96
CA PRO A 639 33.54 55.85 47.73
C PRO A 639 34.30 56.93 48.52
N GLY A 640 34.61 58.07 47.88
CA GLY A 640 35.19 59.24 48.55
C GLY A 640 35.04 60.54 47.73
N SER A 641 34.25 61.46 48.27
CA SER A 641 33.88 62.86 47.92
C SER A 641 35.06 63.82 47.64
N PRO A 642 34.88 65.16 47.43
CA PRO A 642 33.67 66.01 47.30
C PRO A 642 33.69 67.06 46.15
N GLU A 643 32.50 67.48 45.68
CA GLU A 643 32.03 68.88 45.58
C GLU A 643 30.56 68.92 45.13
#